data_AF-A0A2E9QIL4-F1
#
_entry.id   AF-A0A2E9QIL4-F1
#
_cell.length_a   1.000
_cell.length_b   1.000
_cell.length_c   1.000
_cell.angle_alpha   90.00
_cell.angle_beta   90.00
_cell.angle_gamma   90.00
#
_symmetry.space_group_name_H-M   'P 1'
#
loop_
_entity.id
_entity.type
_entity.pdbx_description
1 polymer ?
#
loop_
_entity_poly.entity_id
_entity_poly.type
_entity_poly.pdbx_seq_one_letter_code
_entity_poly.pdbx_strand_id
1 'polypeptide(L)'
;MKKLLLILLCWPALVYGQLSVGIDQDICLGDEAQVIATLSGPGTSGCSGATDSLASALGPSNGSAGTMFNIINTSANDITITGFSQGTYSYSGSINMDIWYYPGDYLPVMSSTVGWTQIATNVATNLPAGASVTAPLYTPVIPITSVIIPAGSTYGFYIGGSATISYATAPAGTVSGVSPWGSNSVFTITAGHGGPFPSPTFTPRGPLIKVYYGGGATWYDINSGQMIGGGDTLLYSPTQNTDVAAVFDCNGITYSDTMHIEVVNPNISTTGTSLCNGPVVLTAPSGFSTYNWNGSSTNNQLTVNNQGSYYVSATTFNGLTCHSDTIMIYSGNIPISLSTPDSVFICQGDTVIMQAPLGFSQYTWSTGATTSSIATTLTGNYSLSVVDGNGCPGTSNTTSVNISPSTITATTTGLSLCNGAVTLDAGPGFPSYQWYYNGSATNTSQILTASSAGNYAVVVTYPTLCTATSNIITIISGVSQFYCTIDSVGDGSLCLPNGEVVLDAGSYATYSWSTGETTQQISVDSEGSYSVNVTDANGCQGVSGTPFVVSNIVNTSVISGPINPTQFNTATYSVVPSSGSTYDWTLVGGTVSGQGTNSIDVFWNYSGIFSFSTIETDVNGCEGEAVSLMVNVIVNSVEEDIGANNKELLKVTDILGEETSIRSNIPLFYMYDDGTIEKKILIE
;
A
#
# COMPACT_ATOMS: atom_id res chain seq x y z
N MET A 1 -14.85 21.62 9.86
CA MET A 1 -14.71 22.36 11.15
C MET A 1 -15.10 21.37 12.23
N LYS A 2 -14.16 20.93 13.08
CA LYS A 2 -14.49 20.07 14.21
C LYS A 2 -15.31 20.88 15.21
N LYS A 3 -16.61 20.62 15.30
CA LYS A 3 -17.45 21.20 16.36
C LYS A 3 -17.40 20.22 17.53
N LEU A 4 -16.92 20.70 18.68
CA LEU A 4 -17.05 19.95 19.92
C LEU A 4 -18.51 20.08 20.37
N LEU A 5 -19.24 18.98 20.35
CA LEU A 5 -20.62 18.94 20.82
C LEU A 5 -20.66 18.51 22.29
N LEU A 6 -21.22 19.38 23.15
CA LEU A 6 -21.48 19.08 24.55
C LEU A 6 -22.88 18.48 24.68
N ILE A 7 -22.98 17.17 24.92
CA ILE A 7 -24.27 16.49 25.08
C ILE A 7 -24.71 16.64 26.54
N LEU A 8 -25.80 17.39 26.76
CA LEU A 8 -26.32 17.67 28.11
C LEU A 8 -27.85 17.65 28.08
N LEU A 9 -28.45 16.48 28.32
CA LEU A 9 -29.92 16.36 28.41
C LEU A 9 -30.32 15.36 29.50
N CYS A 10 -31.10 15.87 30.44
CA CYS A 10 -31.68 15.20 31.60
C CYS A 10 -33.19 15.04 31.35
N TRP A 11 -33.77 13.86 31.61
CA TRP A 11 -35.16 13.78 32.08
C TRP A 11 -35.43 12.55 32.96
N PRO A 12 -36.19 12.70 34.07
CA PRO A 12 -36.22 11.74 35.15
C PRO A 12 -37.38 10.74 34.98
N ALA A 13 -37.09 9.46 35.18
CA ALA A 13 -38.08 8.51 35.68
C ALA A 13 -37.47 7.82 36.90
N LEU A 14 -38.11 8.03 38.05
CA LEU A 14 -37.70 7.52 39.36
C LEU A 14 -37.59 5.99 39.33
N VAL A 15 -36.37 5.47 39.19
CA VAL A 15 -36.02 4.10 39.54
C VAL A 15 -34.81 4.15 40.48
N TYR A 16 -34.92 3.46 41.60
CA TYR A 16 -33.89 3.43 42.63
C TYR A 16 -32.61 2.77 42.11
N GLY A 17 -31.50 3.51 42.11
CA GLY A 17 -30.15 2.95 41.95
C GLY A 17 -29.75 2.59 40.51
N GLN A 18 -30.15 3.36 39.51
CA GLN A 18 -29.59 3.22 38.15
C GLN A 18 -28.69 4.41 37.81
N LEU A 19 -27.56 4.12 37.14
CA LEU A 19 -26.79 5.13 36.42
C LEU A 19 -27.66 5.56 35.22
N SER A 20 -27.71 6.86 34.91
CA SER A 20 -28.38 7.35 33.70
C SER A 20 -27.34 7.98 32.80
N VAL A 21 -26.99 7.26 31.74
CA VAL A 21 -26.34 7.85 30.57
C VAL A 21 -27.45 8.56 29.78
N GLY A 22 -27.16 9.66 29.09
CA GLY A 22 -28.19 10.40 28.33
C GLY A 22 -28.92 9.51 27.30
N ILE A 23 -30.00 10.03 26.70
CA ILE A 23 -30.71 9.32 25.62
C ILE A 23 -29.79 9.08 24.41
N ASP A 24 -30.12 8.09 23.58
CA ASP A 24 -29.43 7.79 22.31
C ASP A 24 -29.22 9.05 21.45
N GLN A 25 -28.06 9.14 20.79
CA GLN A 25 -27.63 10.32 20.06
C GLN A 25 -27.20 10.02 18.62
N ASP A 26 -27.61 10.89 17.70
CA ASP A 26 -27.07 10.94 16.34
C ASP A 26 -25.91 11.94 16.28
N ILE A 27 -24.77 11.60 15.68
CA ILE A 27 -23.66 12.54 15.43
C ILE A 27 -23.24 12.54 13.96
N CYS A 28 -22.73 13.66 13.47
CA CYS A 28 -22.34 13.77 12.07
C CYS A 28 -20.97 13.12 11.81
N LEU A 29 -20.83 12.49 10.64
CA LEU A 29 -19.55 11.95 10.18
C LEU A 29 -18.44 13.03 10.24
N GLY A 30 -17.40 12.78 11.05
CA GLY A 30 -16.24 13.68 11.21
C GLY A 30 -16.32 14.66 12.41
N ASP A 31 -17.40 14.64 13.20
CA ASP A 31 -17.53 15.42 14.43
C ASP A 31 -16.92 14.71 15.66
N GLU A 32 -16.59 15.50 16.69
CA GLU A 32 -16.12 15.04 18.01
C GLU A 32 -17.23 15.21 19.04
N ALA A 33 -17.51 14.19 19.85
CA ALA A 33 -18.63 14.16 20.78
C ALA A 33 -18.17 13.92 22.22
N GLN A 34 -18.56 14.79 23.15
CA GLN A 34 -18.29 14.60 24.58
C GLN A 34 -19.52 14.02 25.28
N VAL A 35 -19.34 12.89 25.97
CA VAL A 35 -20.37 12.22 26.77
C VAL A 35 -20.19 12.55 28.26
N ILE A 36 -21.28 12.86 28.95
CA ILE A 36 -21.29 13.14 30.41
C ILE A 36 -22.39 12.29 31.06
N ALA A 37 -22.05 11.51 32.10
CA ALA A 37 -23.04 10.81 32.93
C ALA A 37 -23.39 11.64 34.17
N THR A 38 -24.64 11.53 34.60
CA THR A 38 -25.10 12.10 35.88
C THR A 38 -25.76 11.00 36.70
N LEU A 39 -25.44 10.94 38.00
CA LEU A 39 -26.11 10.04 38.93
C LEU A 39 -27.33 10.77 39.51
N SER A 40 -28.51 10.13 39.52
CA SER A 40 -29.68 10.67 40.21
C SER A 40 -30.35 9.59 41.07
N GLY A 41 -30.59 9.88 42.35
CA GLY A 41 -31.28 8.95 43.24
C GLY A 41 -31.23 9.35 44.73
N PRO A 42 -32.31 9.19 45.50
CA PRO A 42 -32.30 9.38 46.95
C PRO A 42 -31.79 8.10 47.61
N GLY A 43 -30.50 8.02 47.91
CA GLY A 43 -29.99 6.83 48.63
C GLY A 43 -28.50 6.58 48.68
N THR A 44 -27.62 7.46 48.20
CA THR A 44 -26.17 7.21 48.23
C THR A 44 -25.44 8.07 49.25
N SER A 45 -25.84 8.01 50.52
CA SER A 45 -24.95 8.42 51.60
C SER A 45 -23.77 7.45 51.63
N GLY A 46 -22.64 7.84 51.02
CA GLY A 46 -21.40 7.05 51.00
C GLY A 46 -20.92 6.54 49.63
N CYS A 47 -21.55 6.95 48.51
CA CYS A 47 -20.96 6.78 47.18
C CYS A 47 -20.47 8.14 46.66
N SER A 48 -19.15 8.31 46.49
CA SER A 48 -18.54 9.47 45.81
C SER A 48 -18.13 9.06 44.39
N GLY A 49 -18.88 9.49 43.37
CA GLY A 49 -18.76 8.86 42.05
C GLY A 49 -19.46 9.49 40.85
N ALA A 50 -20.28 10.52 40.99
CA ALA A 50 -20.28 11.58 39.96
C ALA A 50 -19.07 12.46 40.26
N THR A 51 -18.47 13.16 39.29
CA THR A 51 -17.42 14.15 39.56
C THR A 51 -18.01 15.26 40.41
N ASP A 52 -18.10 15.04 41.72
CA ASP A 52 -18.47 16.07 42.63
C ASP A 52 -17.36 17.10 42.54
N SER A 53 -17.78 18.33 42.35
CA SER A 53 -16.85 19.40 42.15
C SER A 53 -17.25 20.56 43.00
N LEU A 54 -16.29 21.04 43.79
CA LEU A 54 -16.49 22.22 44.60
C LEU A 54 -15.79 23.38 43.91
N ALA A 55 -16.59 24.32 43.42
CA ALA A 55 -16.08 25.61 42.99
C ALA A 55 -15.90 26.53 44.21
N SER A 56 -14.77 27.22 44.27
CA SER A 56 -14.50 28.29 45.23
C SER A 56 -15.44 29.49 45.04
N ALA A 57 -15.66 30.29 46.11
CA ALA A 57 -16.49 31.50 46.04
C ALA A 57 -16.03 32.53 44.98
N LEU A 58 -17.01 33.22 44.39
CA LEU A 58 -16.85 34.25 43.37
C LEU A 58 -16.36 35.58 43.99
N GLY A 59 -15.36 36.21 43.40
CA GLY A 59 -14.88 37.53 43.85
C GLY A 59 -13.99 38.24 42.82
N PRO A 60 -13.82 39.57 42.93
CA PRO A 60 -12.97 40.33 42.01
C PRO A 60 -11.52 39.85 42.11
N SER A 61 -10.90 39.64 40.95
CA SER A 61 -9.61 38.98 40.81
C SER A 61 -8.52 39.88 40.23
N ASN A 62 -7.28 39.70 40.70
CA ASN A 62 -6.05 40.19 40.09
C ASN A 62 -5.12 39.01 39.74
N GLY A 63 -4.12 39.23 38.89
CA GLY A 63 -3.28 38.15 38.35
C GLY A 63 -1.97 37.92 39.13
N SER A 64 -1.50 36.66 39.22
CA SER A 64 -0.16 36.30 39.72
C SER A 64 0.25 34.89 39.29
N ALA A 65 1.48 34.48 39.58
CA ALA A 65 2.07 33.20 39.18
C ALA A 65 1.41 31.94 39.80
N GLY A 66 0.48 32.07 40.77
CA GLY A 66 -0.16 30.90 41.39
C GLY A 66 -0.97 31.22 42.64
N THR A 67 -1.61 30.20 43.21
CA THR A 67 -2.37 30.29 44.47
C THR A 67 -2.09 29.09 45.39
N MET A 68 -1.99 29.36 46.70
CA MET A 68 -1.87 28.36 47.76
C MET A 68 -3.11 28.39 48.66
N PHE A 69 -3.61 27.22 49.06
CA PHE A 69 -4.80 27.07 49.88
C PHE A 69 -4.80 25.69 50.58
N ASN A 70 -5.66 25.51 51.58
CA ASN A 70 -5.88 24.20 52.20
C ASN A 70 -7.16 23.55 51.67
N ILE A 71 -7.16 22.22 51.59
CA ILE A 71 -8.34 21.38 51.55
C ILE A 71 -8.43 20.63 52.88
N ILE A 72 -9.54 20.81 53.57
CA ILE A 72 -9.85 20.18 54.87
C ILE A 72 -10.93 19.14 54.61
N ASN A 73 -10.60 17.85 54.75
CA ASN A 73 -11.58 16.79 54.65
C ASN A 73 -12.51 16.83 55.88
N THR A 74 -13.76 17.28 55.69
CA THR A 74 -14.76 17.39 56.75
C THR A 74 -15.70 16.17 56.77
N SER A 75 -15.47 15.18 55.91
CA SER A 75 -16.25 13.96 55.85
C SER A 75 -15.74 12.89 56.81
N ALA A 76 -16.55 11.85 57.01
CA ALA A 76 -16.20 10.71 57.85
C ALA A 76 -15.25 9.70 57.18
N ASN A 77 -14.99 9.84 55.88
CA ASN A 77 -14.20 8.92 55.08
C ASN A 77 -13.04 9.64 54.39
N ASP A 78 -12.08 8.89 53.88
CA ASP A 78 -11.01 9.44 53.05
C ASP A 78 -11.59 9.99 51.74
N ILE A 79 -11.02 11.09 51.26
CA ILE A 79 -11.41 11.70 49.98
C ILE A 79 -10.24 11.60 49.01
N THR A 80 -10.51 11.26 47.76
CA THR A 80 -9.50 11.23 46.70
C THR A 80 -9.72 12.44 45.79
N ILE A 81 -8.74 13.35 45.75
CA ILE A 81 -8.69 14.48 44.83
C ILE A 81 -8.08 14.00 43.51
N THR A 82 -8.81 14.21 42.41
CA THR A 82 -8.48 13.64 41.09
C THR A 82 -8.12 14.70 40.05
N GLY A 83 -8.39 15.98 40.33
CA GLY A 83 -8.04 17.06 39.42
C GLY A 83 -8.46 18.43 39.90
N PHE A 84 -8.08 19.44 39.13
CA PHE A 84 -8.45 20.84 39.37
C PHE A 84 -8.80 21.54 38.06
N SER A 85 -9.71 22.51 38.06
CA SER A 85 -9.80 23.49 36.97
C SER A 85 -9.45 24.87 37.50
N GLN A 86 -8.73 25.63 36.70
CA GLN A 86 -8.40 27.02 36.98
C GLN A 86 -9.53 27.91 36.47
N GLY A 87 -10.08 28.76 37.34
CA GLY A 87 -11.05 29.77 36.93
C GLY A 87 -10.37 30.98 36.31
N THR A 88 -11.11 31.67 35.45
CA THR A 88 -10.62 32.77 34.63
C THR A 88 -11.49 34.01 34.80
N TYR A 89 -10.87 35.18 34.90
CA TYR A 89 -11.56 36.47 34.86
C TYR A 89 -10.70 37.59 34.24
N SER A 90 -9.49 37.82 34.75
CA SER A 90 -8.67 39.00 34.37
C SER A 90 -7.61 38.71 33.30
N TYR A 91 -7.33 37.44 33.02
CA TYR A 91 -6.28 37.00 32.10
C TYR A 91 -6.78 35.78 31.34
N SER A 92 -6.69 35.80 30.01
CA SER A 92 -7.01 34.66 29.14
C SER A 92 -5.82 34.33 28.26
N GLY A 93 -5.61 33.04 27.98
CA GLY A 93 -4.50 32.57 27.16
C GLY A 93 -3.95 31.22 27.60
N SER A 94 -2.95 30.75 26.85
CA SER A 94 -2.29 29.47 27.11
C SER A 94 -1.25 29.62 28.22
N ILE A 95 -1.30 28.73 29.21
CA ILE A 95 -0.38 28.68 30.34
C ILE A 95 -0.01 27.23 30.66
N ASN A 96 1.15 27.03 31.27
CA ASN A 96 1.55 25.73 31.78
C ASN A 96 1.35 25.69 33.29
N MET A 97 0.63 24.67 33.75
CA MET A 97 0.23 24.51 35.15
C MET A 97 1.09 23.46 35.85
N ASP A 98 1.62 23.84 37.01
CA ASP A 98 2.26 23.00 38.00
C ASP A 98 1.37 22.92 39.25
N ILE A 99 1.20 21.72 39.79
CA ILE A 99 0.38 21.47 40.98
C ILE A 99 1.18 20.70 42.01
N TRP A 100 1.15 21.18 43.24
CA TRP A 100 1.85 20.60 44.38
C TRP A 100 0.90 20.41 45.56
N TYR A 101 1.17 19.43 46.41
CA TYR A 101 0.48 19.27 47.69
C TYR A 101 1.44 19.05 48.85
N TYR A 102 0.96 19.34 50.06
CA TYR A 102 1.63 19.13 51.34
C TYR A 102 0.70 18.42 52.31
N PRO A 103 1.08 17.27 52.90
CA PRO A 103 0.29 16.61 53.95
C PRO A 103 0.34 17.42 55.26
N GLY A 104 -0.60 18.35 55.41
CA GLY A 104 -0.68 19.28 56.54
C GLY A 104 -1.16 20.66 56.08
N ASP A 105 -1.26 21.59 57.03
CA ASP A 105 -1.51 22.99 56.71
C ASP A 105 -0.33 23.57 55.91
N TYR A 106 -0.59 24.28 54.81
CA TYR A 106 0.48 24.91 54.04
C TYR A 106 1.15 26.09 54.78
N LEU A 107 0.47 26.72 55.75
CA LEU A 107 0.95 27.94 56.42
C LEU A 107 2.35 27.83 57.04
N PRO A 108 2.74 26.74 57.74
CA PRO A 108 4.05 26.63 58.39
C PRO A 108 5.22 26.48 57.40
N VAL A 109 4.96 26.24 56.11
CA VAL A 109 5.97 25.83 55.13
C VAL A 109 6.03 26.71 53.88
N MET A 110 5.36 27.87 53.85
CA MET A 110 5.32 28.84 52.73
C MET A 110 6.67 29.51 52.36
N SER A 111 7.79 29.04 52.89
CA SER A 111 9.12 29.58 52.58
C SER A 111 10.06 28.54 51.97
N SER A 112 9.60 27.30 51.79
CA SER A 112 10.42 26.22 51.24
C SER A 112 9.59 25.18 50.48
N THR A 113 10.24 24.46 49.57
CA THR A 113 9.65 23.31 48.87
C THR A 113 9.75 22.01 49.67
N VAL A 114 10.40 22.01 50.85
CA VAL A 114 10.65 20.81 51.64
C VAL A 114 9.33 20.24 52.15
N GLY A 115 9.06 18.97 51.84
CA GLY A 115 7.84 18.25 52.21
C GLY A 115 6.66 18.42 51.25
N TRP A 116 6.78 19.29 50.24
CA TRP A 116 5.81 19.37 49.14
C TRP A 116 6.08 18.30 48.09
N THR A 117 5.01 17.74 47.53
CA THR A 117 5.06 16.75 46.45
C THR A 117 4.39 17.31 45.21
N GLN A 118 5.08 17.27 44.07
CA GLN A 118 4.52 17.69 42.78
C GLN A 118 3.64 16.57 42.22
N ILE A 119 2.42 16.92 41.82
CA ILE A 119 1.40 15.98 41.32
C ILE A 119 0.94 16.29 39.90
N ALA A 120 1.31 17.45 39.37
CA ALA A 120 1.27 17.76 37.95
C ALA A 120 2.39 18.75 37.60
N THR A 121 2.99 18.60 36.42
CA THR A 121 4.02 19.51 35.94
C THR A 121 3.80 19.92 34.49
N ASN A 122 3.99 21.21 34.22
CA ASN A 122 3.99 21.79 32.88
C ASN A 122 2.73 21.42 32.04
N VAL A 123 1.56 21.33 32.68
CA VAL A 123 0.32 20.93 31.99
C VAL A 123 -0.24 22.10 31.19
N ALA A 124 -0.18 21.99 29.87
CA ALA A 124 -0.69 23.00 28.95
C ALA A 124 -2.20 23.18 29.12
N THR A 125 -2.61 24.38 29.53
CA THR A 125 -3.97 24.71 29.88
C THR A 125 -4.35 26.03 29.24
N ASN A 126 -5.52 26.09 28.59
CA ASN A 126 -6.01 27.32 27.98
C ASN A 126 -7.06 27.98 28.86
N LEU A 127 -6.76 29.19 29.36
CA LEU A 127 -7.69 29.99 30.15
C LEU A 127 -8.72 30.66 29.23
N PRO A 128 -10.02 30.32 29.35
CA PRO A 128 -11.07 30.81 28.45
C PRO A 128 -11.25 32.33 28.49
N ALA A 129 -11.42 32.95 27.31
CA ALA A 129 -11.74 34.36 27.17
C ALA A 129 -13.24 34.64 27.46
N GLY A 130 -13.56 35.88 27.86
CA GLY A 130 -14.94 36.35 28.00
C GLY A 130 -15.58 36.12 29.38
N ALA A 131 -14.82 35.69 30.38
CA ALA A 131 -15.29 35.55 31.75
C ALA A 131 -15.56 36.90 32.44
N SER A 132 -16.51 36.93 33.39
CA SER A 132 -16.86 38.13 34.16
C SER A 132 -16.77 37.90 35.68
N VAL A 133 -16.80 38.97 36.49
CA VAL A 133 -16.72 38.85 37.97
C VAL A 133 -17.85 37.99 38.52
N THR A 134 -19.02 38.02 37.87
CA THR A 134 -20.24 37.30 38.28
C THR A 134 -20.41 35.95 37.58
N ALA A 135 -19.58 35.65 36.57
CA ALA A 135 -19.61 34.40 35.82
C ALA A 135 -18.18 34.03 35.35
N PRO A 136 -17.32 33.48 36.24
CA PRO A 136 -16.02 32.99 35.83
C PRO A 136 -16.18 31.76 34.94
N LEU A 137 -15.29 31.63 33.97
CA LEU A 137 -15.16 30.44 33.15
C LEU A 137 -14.00 29.60 33.67
N TYR A 138 -14.16 28.28 33.65
CA TYR A 138 -13.14 27.35 34.11
C TYR A 138 -12.47 26.67 32.93
N THR A 139 -11.20 26.35 33.09
CA THR A 139 -10.48 25.48 32.16
C THR A 139 -11.07 24.08 32.14
N PRO A 140 -10.77 23.28 31.10
CA PRO A 140 -10.82 21.83 31.23
C PRO A 140 -10.07 21.34 32.48
N VAL A 141 -10.40 20.14 32.94
CA VAL A 141 -9.76 19.53 34.12
C VAL A 141 -8.27 19.40 33.86
N ILE A 142 -7.47 19.92 34.78
CA ILE A 142 -6.03 19.72 34.87
C ILE A 142 -5.82 18.40 35.62
N PRO A 143 -5.38 17.32 34.93
CA PRO A 143 -5.18 16.04 35.56
C PRO A 143 -4.00 16.09 36.53
N ILE A 144 -4.12 15.35 37.64
CA ILE A 144 -3.07 15.21 38.64
C ILE A 144 -2.85 13.72 38.95
N THR A 145 -1.68 13.40 39.49
CA THR A 145 -1.54 12.19 40.30
C THR A 145 -2.48 12.33 41.49
N SER A 146 -3.41 11.38 41.66
CA SER A 146 -4.49 11.49 42.66
C SER A 146 -3.94 11.61 44.08
N VAL A 147 -4.58 12.44 44.89
CA VAL A 147 -4.19 12.68 46.29
C VAL A 147 -5.30 12.22 47.22
N ILE A 148 -4.97 11.28 48.10
CA ILE A 148 -5.88 10.83 49.16
C ILE A 148 -5.67 11.72 50.39
N ILE A 149 -6.74 12.38 50.82
CA ILE A 149 -6.80 13.18 52.05
C ILE A 149 -7.58 12.38 53.08
N PRO A 150 -6.93 11.86 54.14
CA PRO A 150 -7.61 11.06 55.15
C PRO A 150 -8.74 11.82 55.85
N ALA A 151 -9.73 11.10 56.37
CA ALA A 151 -10.84 11.68 57.13
C ALA A 151 -10.35 12.64 58.23
N GLY A 152 -10.91 13.85 58.28
CA GLY A 152 -10.54 14.88 59.25
C GLY A 152 -9.18 15.55 59.05
N SER A 153 -8.43 15.20 58.00
CA SER A 153 -7.09 15.76 57.73
C SER A 153 -7.14 17.02 56.86
N THR A 154 -6.10 17.84 56.99
CA THR A 154 -5.88 19.06 56.19
C THR A 154 -4.67 18.90 55.31
N TYR A 155 -4.82 19.18 54.02
CA TYR A 155 -3.74 19.13 53.03
C TYR A 155 -3.62 20.48 52.34
N GLY A 156 -2.40 21.00 52.27
CA GLY A 156 -2.04 22.20 51.55
C GLY A 156 -1.87 21.92 50.07
N PHE A 157 -2.30 22.86 49.21
CA PHE A 157 -2.16 22.77 47.76
C PHE A 157 -1.59 24.07 47.20
N TYR A 158 -0.82 23.94 46.12
CA TYR A 158 -0.44 25.03 45.23
C TYR A 158 -0.86 24.70 43.81
N ILE A 159 -1.47 25.68 43.13
CA ILE A 159 -1.86 25.61 41.72
C ILE A 159 -1.36 26.88 41.05
N GLY A 160 -0.49 26.75 40.04
CA GLY A 160 0.10 27.91 39.36
C GLY A 160 1.18 27.52 38.37
N GLY A 161 2.01 28.46 37.93
CA GLY A 161 3.10 28.22 36.99
C GLY A 161 3.97 29.47 36.81
N SER A 162 4.74 29.53 35.73
CA SER A 162 5.56 30.70 35.40
C SER A 162 4.75 31.90 34.87
N ALA A 163 3.47 31.70 34.59
CA ALA A 163 2.55 32.68 34.00
C ALA A 163 1.41 33.07 34.95
N THR A 164 0.75 34.17 34.64
CA THR A 164 -0.30 34.78 35.46
C THR A 164 -1.61 33.99 35.42
N ILE A 165 -2.09 33.50 36.56
CA ILE A 165 -3.43 32.92 36.78
C ILE A 165 -4.36 33.88 37.53
N SER A 166 -5.67 33.64 37.46
CA SER A 166 -6.70 34.43 38.18
C SER A 166 -6.94 33.90 39.60
N TYR A 167 -7.23 34.78 40.56
CA TYR A 167 -7.59 34.43 41.93
C TYR A 167 -8.47 35.51 42.54
N ALA A 168 -9.35 35.21 43.49
CA ALA A 168 -10.23 36.20 44.10
C ALA A 168 -9.56 36.96 45.25
N THR A 169 -9.89 38.24 45.41
CA THR A 169 -9.52 39.02 46.60
C THR A 169 -10.36 38.56 47.80
N ALA A 170 -9.70 38.21 48.90
CA ALA A 170 -10.39 37.82 50.13
C ALA A 170 -10.87 39.07 50.92
N PRO A 171 -12.07 39.04 51.54
CA PRO A 171 -12.56 40.16 52.34
C PRO A 171 -11.60 40.57 53.46
N ALA A 172 -11.56 41.87 53.77
CA ALA A 172 -10.74 42.39 54.87
C ALA A 172 -11.15 41.74 56.20
N GLY A 173 -10.23 40.99 56.83
CA GLY A 173 -10.45 40.28 58.10
C GLY A 173 -10.29 38.75 58.04
N THR A 174 -10.12 38.15 56.87
CA THR A 174 -9.88 36.69 56.75
C THR A 174 -8.46 36.31 57.17
N VAL A 175 -8.32 35.34 58.08
CA VAL A 175 -7.05 34.69 58.40
C VAL A 175 -6.70 33.71 57.27
N SER A 176 -5.60 33.99 56.57
CA SER A 176 -5.08 33.14 55.49
C SER A 176 -4.85 31.70 55.99
N GLY A 177 -5.19 30.71 55.16
CA GLY A 177 -4.98 29.28 55.44
C GLY A 177 -5.97 28.61 56.37
N VAL A 178 -6.77 29.39 57.11
CA VAL A 178 -7.73 28.84 58.09
C VAL A 178 -9.17 29.25 57.78
N SER A 179 -9.37 30.36 57.06
CA SER A 179 -10.72 30.87 56.75
C SER A 179 -11.36 30.08 55.60
N PRO A 180 -12.58 29.52 55.75
CA PRO A 180 -13.30 28.87 54.65
C PRO A 180 -13.54 29.81 53.46
N TRP A 181 -13.33 29.29 52.26
CA TRP A 181 -13.50 29.98 50.98
C TRP A 181 -14.50 29.29 50.05
N GLY A 182 -14.67 27.97 50.21
CA GLY A 182 -15.76 27.20 49.63
C GLY A 182 -15.91 25.91 50.42
N SER A 183 -17.15 25.46 50.65
CA SER A 183 -17.41 24.25 51.44
C SER A 183 -18.60 23.49 50.86
N ASN A 184 -18.58 22.18 51.03
CA ASN A 184 -19.76 21.31 50.90
C ASN A 184 -19.80 20.33 52.07
N SER A 185 -20.63 19.28 51.99
CA SER A 185 -20.73 18.25 53.02
C SER A 185 -19.49 17.36 53.16
N VAL A 186 -18.53 17.43 52.22
CA VAL A 186 -17.40 16.51 52.11
C VAL A 186 -16.08 17.17 52.49
N PHE A 187 -15.82 18.41 52.07
CA PHE A 187 -14.63 19.15 52.45
C PHE A 187 -14.82 20.66 52.40
N THR A 188 -13.82 21.36 52.92
CA THR A 188 -13.69 22.82 52.89
C THR A 188 -12.38 23.22 52.21
N ILE A 189 -12.47 24.16 51.28
CA ILE A 189 -11.34 24.89 50.68
C ILE A 189 -11.16 26.18 51.48
N THR A 190 -9.94 26.51 51.88
CA THR A 190 -9.66 27.76 52.62
C THR A 190 -9.21 28.89 51.69
N ALA A 191 -9.25 30.11 52.20
CA ALA A 191 -8.48 31.21 51.64
C ALA A 191 -6.99 30.91 51.84
N GLY A 192 -6.14 31.50 51.01
CA GLY A 192 -4.71 31.45 51.23
C GLY A 192 -3.90 32.55 50.58
N HIS A 193 -2.86 32.20 49.84
CA HIS A 193 -1.88 33.16 49.29
C HIS A 193 -1.87 33.12 47.76
N GLY A 194 -1.53 34.24 47.14
CA GLY A 194 -1.24 34.33 45.70
C GLY A 194 0.23 34.65 45.49
N GLY A 195 0.83 34.17 44.40
CA GLY A 195 2.23 34.41 44.11
C GLY A 195 2.99 33.18 43.63
N PRO A 196 4.30 33.34 43.38
CA PRO A 196 5.16 32.22 42.99
C PRO A 196 5.30 31.22 44.15
N PHE A 197 5.45 29.94 43.81
CA PHE A 197 5.79 28.88 44.75
C PHE A 197 7.33 28.77 44.93
N PRO A 198 7.84 28.47 46.15
CA PRO A 198 7.11 28.23 47.40
C PRO A 198 6.80 29.51 48.18
N SER A 199 7.25 30.69 47.72
CA SER A 199 7.22 31.96 48.48
C SER A 199 6.20 32.95 47.90
N PRO A 200 4.90 32.82 48.24
CA PRO A 200 3.88 33.64 47.63
C PRO A 200 3.95 35.08 48.17
N THR A 201 3.70 36.05 47.30
CA THR A 201 3.91 37.49 47.59
C THR A 201 2.64 38.24 47.97
N PHE A 202 1.46 37.63 47.84
CA PHE A 202 0.16 38.30 47.99
C PHE A 202 -0.73 37.58 49.00
N THR A 203 -1.26 38.31 49.99
CA THR A 203 -2.01 37.73 51.12
C THR A 203 -3.06 38.73 51.62
N PRO A 204 -4.27 38.30 52.05
CA PRO A 204 -4.92 37.02 51.78
C PRO A 204 -5.55 36.97 50.37
N ARG A 205 -5.68 35.78 49.78
CA ARG A 205 -6.25 35.50 48.45
C ARG A 205 -7.16 34.27 48.47
N GLY A 206 -8.31 34.36 47.83
CA GLY A 206 -9.18 33.24 47.58
C GLY A 206 -8.78 32.48 46.32
N PRO A 207 -8.54 31.15 46.36
CA PRO A 207 -8.32 30.40 45.14
C PRO A 207 -9.57 30.51 44.26
N LEU A 208 -9.39 30.72 42.96
CA LEU A 208 -10.49 30.66 41.98
C LEU A 208 -10.36 29.35 41.20
N ILE A 209 -10.84 28.27 41.80
CA ILE A 209 -10.63 26.90 41.31
C ILE A 209 -11.91 26.08 41.41
N LYS A 210 -11.91 24.97 40.68
CA LYS A 210 -12.86 23.88 40.85
C LYS A 210 -12.08 22.63 41.22
N VAL A 211 -12.39 22.03 42.36
CA VAL A 211 -11.71 20.82 42.86
C VAL A 211 -12.55 19.61 42.48
N TYR A 212 -11.95 18.61 41.84
CA TYR A 212 -12.61 17.36 41.47
C TYR A 212 -12.20 16.24 42.44
N TYR A 213 -13.18 15.48 42.92
CA TYR A 213 -12.98 14.44 43.92
C TYR A 213 -13.96 13.27 43.71
N GLY A 214 -13.59 12.09 44.21
CA GLY A 214 -14.36 10.85 44.02
C GLY A 214 -13.95 10.04 42.78
N GLY A 215 -14.42 8.79 42.70
CA GLY A 215 -13.91 7.77 41.77
C GLY A 215 -14.44 7.80 40.34
N GLY A 216 -15.48 8.57 40.03
CA GLY A 216 -16.10 8.60 38.69
C GLY A 216 -16.68 7.25 38.22
N ALA A 217 -17.44 7.26 37.12
CA ALA A 217 -17.74 6.04 36.36
C ALA A 217 -16.60 5.75 35.38
N THR A 218 -16.24 4.48 35.20
CA THR A 218 -15.40 4.02 34.09
C THR A 218 -16.27 3.84 32.85
N TRP A 219 -15.78 4.28 31.70
CA TRP A 219 -16.53 4.22 30.45
C TRP A 219 -15.94 3.15 29.54
N TYR A 220 -16.79 2.47 28.78
CA TYR A 220 -16.40 1.44 27.82
C TYR A 220 -17.12 1.66 26.50
N ASP A 221 -16.36 1.61 25.41
CA ASP A 221 -16.94 1.36 24.09
C ASP A 221 -17.20 -0.14 24.00
N ILE A 222 -18.47 -0.53 23.91
CA ILE A 222 -18.89 -1.93 23.96
C ILE A 222 -18.39 -2.70 22.74
N ASN A 223 -18.30 -2.04 21.58
CA ASN A 223 -17.92 -2.70 20.34
C ASN A 223 -16.41 -2.95 20.24
N SER A 224 -15.60 -2.01 20.71
CA SER A 224 -14.14 -2.16 20.69
C SER A 224 -13.57 -2.78 21.98
N GLY A 225 -14.34 -2.83 23.06
CA GLY A 225 -13.88 -3.23 24.40
C GLY A 225 -12.87 -2.25 25.01
N GLN A 226 -12.69 -1.08 24.40
CA GLN A 226 -11.73 -0.07 24.85
C GLN A 226 -12.25 0.62 26.12
N MET A 227 -11.41 0.66 27.16
CA MET A 227 -11.68 1.52 28.31
C MET A 227 -11.46 2.98 27.94
N ILE A 228 -12.41 3.81 28.34
CA ILE A 228 -12.42 5.26 28.16
C ILE A 228 -12.20 5.85 29.56
N GLY A 229 -11.10 6.58 29.77
CA GLY A 229 -10.62 6.97 31.09
C GLY A 229 -11.57 7.89 31.86
N GLY A 230 -11.48 7.87 33.18
CA GLY A 230 -12.27 8.72 34.07
C GLY A 230 -11.86 10.18 33.93
N GLY A 231 -12.71 10.99 33.27
CA GLY A 231 -12.46 12.41 33.00
C GLY A 231 -12.17 12.75 31.54
N ASP A 232 -12.27 11.79 30.62
CA ASP A 232 -11.93 12.00 29.21
C ASP A 232 -13.10 12.50 28.35
N THR A 233 -12.75 13.35 27.37
CA THR A 233 -13.55 13.62 26.18
C THR A 233 -13.39 12.45 25.21
N LEU A 234 -14.50 11.85 24.79
CA LEU A 234 -14.52 10.86 23.72
C LEU A 234 -14.19 11.53 22.38
N LEU A 235 -13.20 11.01 21.67
CA LEU A 235 -12.87 11.38 20.31
C LEU A 235 -13.23 10.20 19.41
N TYR A 236 -14.42 10.26 18.80
CA TYR A 236 -14.81 9.26 17.81
C TYR A 236 -14.07 9.51 16.49
N SER A 237 -13.52 8.44 15.93
CA SER A 237 -13.04 8.40 14.54
C SER A 237 -14.13 7.77 13.65
N PRO A 238 -14.35 8.27 12.44
CA PRO A 238 -15.66 8.29 11.82
C PRO A 238 -15.88 7.03 10.99
N THR A 239 -16.73 6.10 11.44
CA THR A 239 -17.43 5.12 10.56
C THR A 239 -18.35 4.14 11.30
N GLN A 240 -18.33 4.06 12.64
CA GLN A 240 -19.08 3.03 13.35
C GLN A 240 -20.08 3.63 14.33
N ASN A 241 -21.33 3.18 14.23
CA ASN A 241 -22.28 3.30 15.32
C ASN A 241 -21.73 2.50 16.50
N THR A 242 -21.85 3.03 17.71
CA THR A 242 -21.41 2.28 18.88
C THR A 242 -22.31 2.44 20.08
N ASP A 243 -22.28 1.45 20.95
CA ASP A 243 -22.88 1.51 22.27
C ASP A 243 -21.79 1.86 23.29
N VAL A 244 -22.05 2.88 24.10
CA VAL A 244 -21.16 3.30 25.18
C VAL A 244 -21.77 2.86 26.49
N ALA A 245 -21.05 2.08 27.27
CA ALA A 245 -21.43 1.72 28.63
C ALA A 245 -20.69 2.60 29.64
N ALA A 246 -21.43 3.19 30.58
CA ALA A 246 -20.86 3.70 31.80
C ALA A 246 -20.98 2.61 32.88
N VAL A 247 -19.90 2.34 33.61
CA VAL A 247 -19.85 1.39 34.71
C VAL A 247 -19.33 2.10 35.95
N PHE A 248 -20.01 1.89 37.07
CA PHE A 248 -19.72 2.55 38.32
C PHE A 248 -19.79 1.56 39.46
N ASP A 249 -18.68 1.33 40.15
CA ASP A 249 -18.63 0.51 41.36
C ASP A 249 -18.82 1.38 42.60
N CYS A 250 -19.87 1.12 43.38
CA CYS A 250 -20.01 1.67 44.73
C CYS A 250 -20.12 0.57 45.78
N ASN A 251 -19.16 0.55 46.72
CA ASN A 251 -19.17 -0.34 47.89
C ASN A 251 -19.37 -1.82 47.54
N GLY A 252 -18.76 -2.28 46.43
CA GLY A 252 -18.86 -3.66 45.94
C GLY A 252 -20.11 -3.98 45.13
N ILE A 253 -20.94 -2.97 44.79
CA ILE A 253 -22.08 -3.10 43.88
C ILE A 253 -21.75 -2.34 42.59
N THR A 254 -21.78 -3.06 41.46
CA THR A 254 -21.58 -2.51 40.12
C THR A 254 -22.91 -2.00 39.55
N TYR A 255 -22.93 -0.74 39.14
CA TYR A 255 -24.01 -0.11 38.39
C TYR A 255 -23.55 0.13 36.96
N SER A 256 -24.42 -0.08 35.98
CA SER A 256 -24.11 0.20 34.59
C SER A 256 -25.32 0.70 33.82
N ASP A 257 -25.07 1.53 32.81
CA ASP A 257 -26.08 1.96 31.85
C ASP A 257 -25.42 2.24 30.48
N THR A 258 -26.20 2.19 29.41
CA THR A 258 -25.70 2.23 28.03
C THR A 258 -26.39 3.33 27.22
N MET A 259 -25.66 4.00 26.33
CA MET A 259 -26.22 4.87 25.30
C MET A 259 -25.80 4.41 23.90
N HIS A 260 -26.72 4.46 22.94
CA HIS A 260 -26.41 4.27 21.53
C HIS A 260 -25.93 5.59 20.90
N ILE A 261 -24.84 5.53 20.14
CA ILE A 261 -24.34 6.63 19.30
C ILE A 261 -24.43 6.19 17.84
N GLU A 262 -25.31 6.81 17.07
CA GLU A 262 -25.44 6.61 15.63
C GLU A 262 -24.61 7.67 14.88
N VAL A 263 -23.67 7.23 14.03
CA VAL A 263 -22.88 8.12 13.18
C VAL A 263 -23.60 8.28 11.85
N VAL A 264 -24.28 9.40 11.66
CA VAL A 264 -25.02 9.70 10.44
C VAL A 264 -24.14 10.39 9.40
N ASN A 265 -24.26 9.94 8.15
CA ASN A 265 -23.56 10.51 7.00
C ASN A 265 -24.57 11.13 6.01
N PRO A 266 -24.57 12.45 5.78
CA PRO A 266 -25.46 13.10 4.83
C PRO A 266 -24.98 13.00 3.37
N ASN A 267 -23.97 12.19 3.05
CA ASN A 267 -23.38 12.12 1.70
C ASN A 267 -24.41 11.84 0.61
N ILE A 268 -24.28 12.61 -0.47
CA ILE A 268 -25.24 12.67 -1.57
C ILE A 268 -25.00 11.51 -2.54
N SER A 269 -26.06 10.80 -2.90
CA SER A 269 -26.10 9.97 -4.09
C SER A 269 -26.68 10.77 -5.26
N THR A 270 -26.26 10.46 -6.49
CA THR A 270 -26.70 11.21 -7.67
C THR A 270 -27.02 10.28 -8.83
N THR A 271 -27.98 10.68 -9.67
CA THR A 271 -28.21 10.03 -10.97
C THR A 271 -27.15 10.41 -12.00
N GLY A 272 -26.35 11.47 -11.78
CA GLY A 272 -25.25 11.86 -12.66
C GLY A 272 -24.53 13.11 -12.18
N THR A 273 -23.55 13.57 -12.94
CA THR A 273 -22.76 14.78 -12.64
C THR A 273 -22.89 15.84 -13.73
N SER A 274 -23.63 15.55 -14.80
CA SER A 274 -23.88 16.49 -15.89
C SER A 274 -25.34 16.54 -16.33
N LEU A 275 -25.74 17.73 -16.80
CA LEU A 275 -27.07 18.04 -17.32
C LEU A 275 -27.24 17.73 -18.82
N CYS A 276 -26.26 17.09 -19.47
CA CYS A 276 -26.25 16.92 -20.92
C CYS A 276 -27.46 16.14 -21.47
N ASN A 277 -28.03 15.23 -20.67
CA ASN A 277 -29.23 14.43 -21.01
C ASN A 277 -30.43 14.81 -20.14
N GLY A 278 -30.48 16.06 -19.67
CA GLY A 278 -31.57 16.57 -18.85
C GLY A 278 -31.23 16.66 -17.36
N PRO A 279 -32.25 16.89 -16.50
CA PRO A 279 -32.04 17.19 -15.09
C PRO A 279 -31.39 16.05 -14.31
N VAL A 280 -30.55 16.39 -13.33
CA VAL A 280 -29.92 15.44 -12.40
C VAL A 280 -30.70 15.39 -11.10
N VAL A 281 -30.84 14.22 -10.49
CA VAL A 281 -31.47 14.07 -9.17
C VAL A 281 -30.40 13.76 -8.13
N LEU A 282 -30.25 14.66 -7.17
CA LEU A 282 -29.44 14.47 -5.97
C LEU A 282 -30.32 13.91 -4.85
N THR A 283 -29.86 12.86 -4.18
CA THR A 283 -30.59 12.20 -3.09
C THR A 283 -29.71 12.10 -1.86
N ALA A 284 -30.14 12.72 -0.77
CA ALA A 284 -29.59 12.55 0.56
C ALA A 284 -30.21 11.32 1.24
N PRO A 285 -29.49 10.64 2.15
CA PRO A 285 -30.04 9.50 2.88
C PRO A 285 -31.30 9.87 3.68
N SER A 286 -32.25 8.94 3.77
CA SER A 286 -33.41 9.05 4.67
C SER A 286 -32.96 8.95 6.14
N GLY A 287 -33.77 9.46 7.08
CA GLY A 287 -33.48 9.38 8.52
C GLY A 287 -33.13 10.71 9.18
N PHE A 288 -33.18 11.81 8.44
CA PHE A 288 -33.04 13.16 9.00
C PHE A 288 -34.41 13.82 9.17
N SER A 289 -34.53 14.71 10.16
CA SER A 289 -35.76 15.47 10.45
C SER A 289 -36.02 16.57 9.42
N THR A 290 -34.97 17.24 8.92
CA THR A 290 -35.08 18.24 7.85
C THR A 290 -33.87 18.19 6.92
N TYR A 291 -34.05 18.69 5.69
CA TYR A 291 -33.00 18.84 4.69
C TYR A 291 -32.96 20.30 4.23
N ASN A 292 -31.79 20.80 3.85
CA ASN A 292 -31.64 22.12 3.25
C ASN A 292 -30.54 22.08 2.18
N TRP A 293 -30.96 22.15 0.92
CA TRP A 293 -30.05 22.13 -0.23
C TRP A 293 -29.66 23.56 -0.65
N ASN A 294 -28.65 24.15 -0.01
CA ASN A 294 -28.22 25.53 -0.29
C ASN A 294 -29.36 26.58 -0.30
N GLY A 295 -30.43 26.35 0.48
CA GLY A 295 -31.63 27.20 0.54
C GLY A 295 -32.75 26.88 -0.46
N SER A 296 -32.65 25.79 -1.23
CA SER A 296 -33.54 25.53 -2.38
C SER A 296 -34.65 24.49 -2.17
N SER A 297 -34.49 23.54 -1.26
CA SER A 297 -35.46 22.45 -1.03
C SER A 297 -35.35 21.89 0.40
N THR A 298 -36.49 21.45 0.95
CA THR A 298 -36.59 20.75 2.24
C THR A 298 -36.79 19.23 2.12
N ASN A 299 -36.91 18.71 0.90
CA ASN A 299 -37.04 17.28 0.66
C ASN A 299 -35.65 16.61 0.67
N ASN A 300 -35.60 15.30 0.96
CA ASN A 300 -34.37 14.52 0.87
C ASN A 300 -33.86 14.33 -0.58
N GLN A 301 -34.62 14.81 -1.57
CA GLN A 301 -34.24 14.83 -2.98
C GLN A 301 -34.27 16.26 -3.54
N LEU A 302 -33.32 16.56 -4.41
CA LEU A 302 -33.25 17.79 -5.20
C LEU A 302 -33.11 17.46 -6.68
N THR A 303 -34.02 17.97 -7.52
CA THR A 303 -33.87 17.97 -8.97
C THR A 303 -33.11 19.22 -9.42
N VAL A 304 -31.93 19.01 -9.99
CA VAL A 304 -31.01 20.04 -10.44
C VAL A 304 -31.16 20.29 -11.93
N ASN A 305 -31.37 21.55 -12.31
CA ASN A 305 -31.54 21.99 -13.70
C ASN A 305 -30.46 22.96 -14.17
N ASN A 306 -29.57 23.40 -13.27
CA ASN A 306 -28.51 24.36 -13.57
C ASN A 306 -27.17 23.82 -13.10
N GLN A 307 -26.09 24.15 -13.82
CA GLN A 307 -24.75 23.81 -13.36
C GLN A 307 -24.44 24.54 -12.05
N GLY A 308 -23.64 23.93 -11.18
CA GLY A 308 -23.32 24.52 -9.89
C GLY A 308 -22.90 23.50 -8.85
N SER A 309 -22.36 24.01 -7.74
CA SER A 309 -21.96 23.21 -6.60
C SER A 309 -23.14 23.07 -5.65
N TYR A 310 -23.47 21.83 -5.30
CA TYR A 310 -24.59 21.49 -4.42
C TYR A 310 -24.07 20.76 -3.20
N TYR A 311 -24.64 21.05 -2.04
CA TYR A 311 -24.49 20.27 -0.83
C TYR A 311 -25.84 20.26 -0.09
N VAL A 312 -26.00 19.36 0.87
CA VAL A 312 -27.17 19.32 1.74
C VAL A 312 -26.74 19.49 3.18
N SER A 313 -27.41 20.39 3.89
CA SER A 313 -27.41 20.44 5.35
C SER A 313 -28.62 19.65 5.84
N ALA A 314 -28.39 18.49 6.44
CA ALA A 314 -29.44 17.63 6.98
C ALA A 314 -29.45 17.73 8.51
N THR A 315 -30.61 17.93 9.12
CA THR A 315 -30.76 18.03 10.57
C THR A 315 -31.32 16.74 11.13
N THR A 316 -30.69 16.16 12.16
CA THR A 316 -31.15 14.93 12.83
C THR A 316 -32.40 15.19 13.67
N PHE A 317 -33.04 14.13 14.20
CA PHE A 317 -34.21 14.30 15.09
C PHE A 317 -33.85 14.97 16.41
N ASN A 318 -32.59 14.87 16.83
CA ASN A 318 -32.05 15.54 18.01
C ASN A 318 -31.58 16.99 17.73
N GLY A 319 -31.83 17.51 16.51
CA GLY A 319 -31.59 18.92 16.16
C GLY A 319 -30.16 19.24 15.70
N LEU A 320 -29.32 18.23 15.42
CA LEU A 320 -27.94 18.42 14.96
C LEU A 320 -27.87 18.56 13.44
N THR A 321 -27.12 19.53 12.93
CA THR A 321 -27.02 19.78 11.48
C THR A 321 -25.72 19.23 10.89
N CYS A 322 -25.84 18.16 10.10
CA CYS A 322 -24.78 17.52 9.34
C CYS A 322 -24.68 18.08 7.93
N HIS A 323 -23.46 18.20 7.41
CA HIS A 323 -23.20 18.73 6.07
C HIS A 323 -22.60 17.63 5.19
N SER A 324 -23.13 17.47 3.98
CA SER A 324 -22.52 16.59 2.98
C SER A 324 -21.26 17.19 2.39
N ASP A 325 -20.46 16.33 1.75
CA ASP A 325 -19.51 16.81 0.76
C ASP A 325 -20.23 17.56 -0.37
N THR A 326 -19.50 18.46 -1.02
CA THR A 326 -20.02 19.22 -2.16
C THR A 326 -19.93 18.40 -3.44
N ILE A 327 -21.04 18.31 -4.18
CA ILE A 327 -21.09 17.71 -5.51
C ILE A 327 -21.14 18.82 -6.59
N MET A 328 -20.31 18.68 -7.62
CA MET A 328 -20.25 19.59 -8.75
C MET A 328 -21.13 19.07 -9.89
N ILE A 329 -22.11 19.85 -10.35
CA ILE A 329 -22.92 19.55 -11.53
C ILE A 329 -22.46 20.40 -12.71
N TYR A 330 -22.11 19.75 -13.81
CA TYR A 330 -21.65 20.36 -15.05
C TYR A 330 -22.80 20.60 -16.04
N SER A 331 -22.68 21.61 -16.90
CA SER A 331 -23.67 21.89 -17.96
C SER A 331 -23.55 20.97 -19.19
N GLY A 332 -22.40 20.30 -19.36
CA GLY A 332 -22.08 19.51 -20.55
C GLY A 332 -20.99 18.47 -20.26
N ASN A 333 -19.90 18.45 -21.02
CA ASN A 333 -18.83 17.46 -20.82
C ASN A 333 -18.21 17.54 -19.41
N ILE A 334 -17.95 16.37 -18.86
CA ILE A 334 -17.37 16.22 -17.52
C ILE A 334 -15.84 16.28 -17.65
N PRO A 335 -15.14 17.24 -17.02
CA PRO A 335 -13.68 17.27 -17.01
C PRO A 335 -13.15 16.14 -16.12
N ILE A 336 -12.34 15.25 -16.69
CA ILE A 336 -11.71 14.15 -15.95
C ILE A 336 -10.23 14.45 -15.78
N SER A 337 -9.73 14.35 -14.55
CA SER A 337 -8.30 14.40 -14.24
C SER A 337 -7.85 13.04 -13.75
N LEU A 338 -6.79 12.50 -14.37
CA LEU A 338 -6.17 11.25 -13.94
C LEU A 338 -5.25 11.48 -12.73
N SER A 339 -4.93 10.40 -12.01
CA SER A 339 -3.97 10.42 -10.89
C SER A 339 -2.53 10.73 -11.33
N THR A 340 -2.24 10.67 -12.62
CA THR A 340 -0.93 10.90 -13.22
C THR A 340 -0.86 12.24 -13.94
N PRO A 341 0.32 12.87 -14.02
CA PRO A 341 0.54 14.04 -14.86
C PRO A 341 0.42 13.71 -16.36
N ASP A 342 0.43 14.76 -17.20
CA ASP A 342 0.37 14.65 -18.68
C ASP A 342 1.55 13.85 -19.27
N SER A 343 2.69 13.80 -18.57
CA SER A 343 3.87 13.04 -18.99
C SER A 343 4.56 12.39 -17.80
N VAL A 344 4.83 11.08 -17.94
CA VAL A 344 5.50 10.24 -16.94
C VAL A 344 6.70 9.57 -17.60
N PHE A 345 7.85 9.64 -16.94
CA PHE A 345 9.07 8.91 -17.33
C PHE A 345 9.39 7.86 -16.26
N ILE A 346 9.55 6.59 -16.65
CA ILE A 346 9.81 5.46 -15.72
C ILE A 346 10.99 4.60 -16.17
N CYS A 347 11.56 3.78 -15.27
CA CYS A 347 12.58 2.81 -15.66
C CYS A 347 11.98 1.60 -16.40
N GLN A 348 12.77 0.92 -17.23
CA GLN A 348 12.36 -0.32 -17.86
C GLN A 348 12.05 -1.38 -16.79
N GLY A 349 10.84 -1.94 -16.85
CA GLY A 349 10.33 -2.88 -15.85
C GLY A 349 9.47 -2.23 -14.76
N ASP A 350 9.49 -0.90 -14.63
CA ASP A 350 8.59 -0.19 -13.72
C ASP A 350 7.17 -0.17 -14.27
N THR A 351 6.21 -0.04 -13.35
CA THR A 351 4.78 0.02 -13.65
C THR A 351 4.21 1.38 -13.28
N VAL A 352 3.49 2.00 -14.20
CA VAL A 352 2.67 3.19 -13.94
C VAL A 352 1.23 2.77 -13.71
N ILE A 353 0.63 3.22 -12.61
CA ILE A 353 -0.79 3.03 -12.31
C ILE A 353 -1.51 4.36 -12.56
N MET A 354 -2.46 4.34 -13.49
CA MET A 354 -3.33 5.48 -13.82
C MET A 354 -4.72 5.21 -13.27
N GLN A 355 -5.22 6.10 -12.42
CA GLN A 355 -6.52 5.99 -11.77
C GLN A 355 -7.39 7.18 -12.13
N ALA A 356 -8.69 6.92 -12.31
CA ALA A 356 -9.70 7.95 -12.51
C ALA A 356 -10.56 8.11 -11.26
N PRO A 357 -11.30 9.24 -11.13
CA PRO A 357 -12.28 9.39 -10.07
C PRO A 357 -13.33 8.26 -10.13
N LEU A 358 -13.76 7.81 -8.95
CA LEU A 358 -14.80 6.80 -8.82
C LEU A 358 -16.19 7.42 -9.03
N GLY A 359 -17.19 6.60 -9.35
CA GLY A 359 -18.59 7.03 -9.45
C GLY A 359 -19.16 7.19 -10.86
N PHE A 360 -18.42 6.79 -11.90
CA PHE A 360 -18.93 6.73 -13.27
C PHE A 360 -19.59 5.37 -13.56
N SER A 361 -20.59 5.35 -14.43
CA SER A 361 -21.30 4.13 -14.84
C SER A 361 -20.49 3.29 -15.83
N GLN A 362 -19.61 3.93 -16.62
CA GLN A 362 -18.72 3.27 -17.57
C GLN A 362 -17.35 3.96 -17.63
N TYR A 363 -16.32 3.14 -17.85
CA TYR A 363 -14.94 3.56 -18.11
C TYR A 363 -14.47 2.93 -19.42
N THR A 364 -13.74 3.65 -20.25
CA THR A 364 -13.17 3.15 -21.51
C THR A 364 -11.82 3.81 -21.75
N TRP A 365 -10.76 3.07 -21.50
CA TRP A 365 -9.39 3.50 -21.74
C TRP A 365 -9.03 3.37 -23.22
N SER A 366 -8.04 4.14 -23.68
CA SER A 366 -7.47 4.02 -25.03
C SER A 366 -6.89 2.62 -25.33
N THR A 367 -6.62 1.82 -24.30
CA THR A 367 -6.21 0.42 -24.38
C THR A 367 -7.37 -0.56 -24.57
N GLY A 368 -8.62 -0.11 -24.46
CA GLY A 368 -9.83 -0.93 -24.44
C GLY A 368 -10.24 -1.44 -23.06
N ALA A 369 -9.47 -1.17 -22.01
CA ALA A 369 -9.83 -1.56 -20.65
C ALA A 369 -11.07 -0.78 -20.14
N THR A 370 -11.86 -1.41 -19.26
CA THR A 370 -13.13 -0.85 -18.75
C THR A 370 -13.17 -0.67 -17.23
N THR A 371 -12.02 -0.77 -16.57
CA THR A 371 -11.87 -0.58 -15.12
C THR A 371 -11.60 0.89 -14.77
N SER A 372 -11.81 1.28 -13.51
CA SER A 372 -11.53 2.65 -13.03
C SER A 372 -10.03 2.99 -12.95
N SER A 373 -9.17 2.00 -13.11
CA SER A 373 -7.72 2.15 -13.20
C SER A 373 -7.09 1.16 -14.17
N ILE A 374 -5.96 1.54 -14.75
CA ILE A 374 -5.09 0.66 -15.52
C ILE A 374 -3.65 0.73 -14.99
N ALA A 375 -2.90 -0.33 -15.25
CA ALA A 375 -1.47 -0.37 -15.02
C ALA A 375 -0.76 -0.65 -16.36
N THR A 376 0.39 -0.02 -16.59
CA THR A 376 1.18 -0.26 -17.81
C THR A 376 2.67 -0.19 -17.53
N THR A 377 3.40 -1.02 -18.28
CA THR A 377 4.87 -1.04 -18.37
C THR A 377 5.34 -0.72 -19.79
N LEU A 378 4.45 -0.18 -20.64
CA LEU A 378 4.70 0.09 -22.06
C LEU A 378 4.67 1.59 -22.35
N THR A 379 5.54 2.02 -23.25
CA THR A 379 5.50 3.38 -23.81
C THR A 379 4.20 3.61 -24.56
N GLY A 380 3.64 4.80 -24.47
CA GLY A 380 2.41 5.13 -25.18
C GLY A 380 1.63 6.28 -24.57
N ASN A 381 0.54 6.62 -25.25
CA ASN A 381 -0.38 7.67 -24.84
C ASN A 381 -1.68 7.04 -24.33
N TYR A 382 -2.02 7.36 -23.09
CA TYR A 382 -3.17 6.80 -22.38
C TYR A 382 -4.20 7.90 -22.13
N SER A 383 -5.43 7.67 -22.56
CA SER A 383 -6.56 8.55 -22.29
C SER A 383 -7.76 7.72 -21.86
N LEU A 384 -8.68 8.36 -21.16
CA LEU A 384 -9.88 7.73 -20.64
C LEU A 384 -11.11 8.51 -21.12
N SER A 385 -12.11 7.76 -21.58
CA SER A 385 -13.48 8.25 -21.67
C SER A 385 -14.33 7.59 -20.60
N VAL A 386 -15.24 8.37 -20.00
CA VAL A 386 -16.20 7.87 -19.00
C VAL A 386 -17.61 8.27 -19.39
N VAL A 387 -18.58 7.56 -18.82
CA VAL A 387 -19.99 7.92 -18.88
C VAL A 387 -20.52 7.95 -17.45
N ASP A 388 -21.21 9.03 -17.06
CA ASP A 388 -21.84 9.10 -15.73
C ASP A 388 -23.18 8.34 -15.69
N GLY A 389 -23.86 8.35 -14.54
CA GLY A 389 -25.17 7.69 -14.41
C GLY A 389 -26.28 8.30 -15.27
N ASN A 390 -26.11 9.52 -15.79
CA ASN A 390 -27.07 10.22 -16.64
C ASN A 390 -26.75 10.04 -18.14
N GLY A 391 -25.78 9.19 -18.46
CA GLY A 391 -25.36 8.93 -19.85
C GLY A 391 -24.49 10.04 -20.43
N CYS A 392 -23.94 10.94 -19.59
CA CYS A 392 -23.14 12.06 -20.06
C CYS A 392 -21.65 11.69 -20.20
N PRO A 393 -21.02 12.01 -21.34
CA PRO A 393 -19.64 11.67 -21.58
C PRO A 393 -18.66 12.61 -20.86
N GLY A 394 -17.56 12.05 -20.40
CA GLY A 394 -16.37 12.75 -19.94
C GLY A 394 -15.13 12.20 -20.66
N THR A 395 -14.11 13.04 -20.79
CA THR A 395 -12.81 12.65 -21.36
C THR A 395 -11.68 13.25 -20.52
N SER A 396 -10.64 12.45 -20.28
CA SER A 396 -9.42 12.94 -19.64
C SER A 396 -8.49 13.63 -20.65
N ASN A 397 -7.50 14.33 -20.11
CA ASN A 397 -6.24 14.59 -20.80
C ASN A 397 -5.51 13.26 -21.13
N THR A 398 -4.51 13.34 -22.01
CA THR A 398 -3.65 12.22 -22.35
C THR A 398 -2.44 12.18 -21.41
N THR A 399 -2.21 11.06 -20.73
CA THR A 399 -0.94 10.77 -20.06
C THR A 399 0.00 10.05 -21.03
N SER A 400 1.14 10.67 -21.34
CA SER A 400 2.22 10.05 -22.11
C SER A 400 3.19 9.31 -21.18
N VAL A 401 3.34 8.00 -21.37
CA VAL A 401 4.32 7.19 -20.64
C VAL A 401 5.52 6.96 -21.53
N ASN A 402 6.69 7.35 -21.03
CA ASN A 402 7.98 7.17 -21.68
C ASN A 402 8.87 6.30 -20.77
N ILE A 403 9.60 5.36 -21.36
CA ILE A 403 10.42 4.39 -20.62
C ILE A 403 11.90 4.67 -20.90
N SER A 404 12.70 4.63 -19.85
CA SER A 404 14.15 4.77 -19.86
C SER A 404 14.78 3.52 -19.22
N PRO A 405 15.94 3.04 -19.67
CA PRO A 405 16.75 3.60 -20.74
C PRO A 405 16.22 3.23 -22.14
N SER A 406 16.41 4.14 -23.11
CA SER A 406 16.45 3.75 -24.51
C SER A 406 17.78 3.01 -24.78
N THR A 407 17.85 2.16 -25.80
CA THR A 407 19.14 1.59 -26.22
C THR A 407 20.11 2.72 -26.54
N ILE A 408 21.33 2.65 -25.99
CA ILE A 408 22.41 3.60 -26.28
C ILE A 408 23.47 2.92 -27.13
N THR A 409 23.98 3.64 -28.13
CA THR A 409 25.08 3.20 -29.00
C THR A 409 26.21 4.21 -28.88
N ALA A 410 27.38 3.74 -28.44
CA ALA A 410 28.59 4.54 -28.47
C ALA A 410 29.24 4.44 -29.85
N THR A 411 29.80 5.54 -30.33
CA THR A 411 30.45 5.63 -31.64
C THR A 411 31.96 5.79 -31.49
N THR A 412 32.71 5.51 -32.55
CA THR A 412 34.19 5.66 -32.59
C THR A 412 34.65 6.29 -33.90
N THR A 413 35.75 7.04 -33.88
CA THR A 413 36.40 7.54 -35.10
C THR A 413 37.17 6.47 -35.87
N GLY A 414 37.47 5.32 -35.25
CA GLY A 414 38.06 4.16 -35.92
C GLY A 414 38.26 2.99 -34.97
N LEU A 415 38.72 1.86 -35.51
CA LEU A 415 38.84 0.61 -34.73
C LEU A 415 40.30 0.26 -34.44
N SER A 416 41.26 0.87 -35.15
CA SER A 416 42.69 0.60 -34.97
C SER A 416 43.48 1.82 -34.51
N LEU A 417 44.52 1.57 -33.71
CA LEU A 417 45.49 2.56 -33.25
C LEU A 417 46.63 2.83 -34.26
N CYS A 418 46.50 2.36 -35.51
CA CYS A 418 47.60 2.42 -36.49
C CYS A 418 48.05 3.85 -36.84
N ASN A 419 47.15 4.83 -36.67
CA ASN A 419 47.41 6.24 -36.93
C ASN A 419 47.28 7.11 -35.65
N GLY A 420 47.47 6.49 -34.47
CA GLY A 420 47.37 7.15 -33.17
C GLY A 420 46.09 6.79 -32.40
N ALA A 421 45.77 7.58 -31.37
CA ALA A 421 44.61 7.36 -30.52
C ALA A 421 43.29 7.63 -31.27
N VAL A 422 42.23 6.92 -30.88
CA VAL A 422 40.88 7.07 -31.45
C VAL A 422 39.94 7.73 -30.44
N THR A 423 38.87 8.34 -30.91
CA THR A 423 37.89 9.01 -30.04
C THR A 423 36.60 8.20 -30.00
N LEU A 424 36.12 7.92 -28.78
CA LEU A 424 34.83 7.29 -28.50
C LEU A 424 33.84 8.34 -27.99
N ASP A 425 32.60 8.32 -28.45
CA ASP A 425 31.54 9.25 -28.05
C ASP A 425 30.28 8.51 -27.61
N ALA A 426 29.83 8.77 -26.38
CA ALA A 426 28.61 8.23 -25.80
C ALA A 426 27.34 8.99 -26.23
N GLY A 427 27.49 10.13 -26.91
CA GLY A 427 26.40 11.04 -27.25
C GLY A 427 25.99 11.96 -26.09
N PRO A 428 25.50 13.18 -26.37
CA PRO A 428 25.16 14.15 -25.33
C PRO A 428 23.79 13.85 -24.68
N GLY A 429 23.49 14.54 -23.57
CA GLY A 429 22.14 14.57 -22.97
C GLY A 429 21.94 13.71 -21.72
N PHE A 430 22.98 13.03 -21.23
CA PHE A 430 22.91 12.20 -20.02
C PHE A 430 23.48 12.94 -18.79
N PRO A 431 22.81 12.86 -17.63
CA PRO A 431 23.34 13.35 -16.35
C PRO A 431 24.73 12.87 -15.97
N SER A 432 25.10 11.62 -16.28
CA SER A 432 26.44 11.10 -16.01
C SER A 432 26.86 9.99 -16.98
N TYR A 433 28.17 9.86 -17.17
CA TYR A 433 28.82 8.84 -18.00
C TYR A 433 29.83 8.05 -17.16
N GLN A 434 30.01 6.77 -17.46
CA GLN A 434 31.04 5.93 -16.87
C GLN A 434 31.55 4.94 -17.93
N TRP A 435 32.75 5.20 -18.46
CA TRP A 435 33.45 4.30 -19.36
C TRP A 435 34.11 3.16 -18.61
N TYR A 436 34.11 2.00 -19.24
CA TYR A 436 34.78 0.78 -18.83
C TYR A 436 35.78 0.36 -19.91
N TYR A 437 37.00 0.02 -19.50
CA TYR A 437 38.04 -0.57 -20.33
C TYR A 437 38.33 -1.97 -19.79
N ASN A 438 38.11 -3.00 -20.62
CA ASN A 438 38.25 -4.41 -20.23
C ASN A 438 37.54 -4.72 -18.89
N GLY A 439 36.34 -4.17 -18.70
CA GLY A 439 35.52 -4.34 -17.50
C GLY A 439 35.90 -3.46 -16.29
N SER A 440 36.97 -2.66 -16.37
CA SER A 440 37.37 -1.74 -15.30
C SER A 440 36.94 -0.31 -15.58
N ALA A 441 36.36 0.38 -14.60
CA ALA A 441 35.93 1.77 -14.73
C ALA A 441 37.15 2.71 -14.95
N THR A 442 37.06 3.64 -15.90
CA THR A 442 38.21 4.50 -16.30
C THR A 442 37.92 5.99 -16.41
N ASN A 443 36.78 6.40 -16.97
CA ASN A 443 36.52 7.80 -17.33
C ASN A 443 35.04 8.16 -17.20
N THR A 444 34.71 9.41 -16.92
CA THR A 444 33.34 9.89 -16.68
C THR A 444 32.88 11.00 -17.63
N SER A 445 33.63 11.28 -18.69
CA SER A 445 33.29 12.27 -19.72
C SER A 445 32.43 11.65 -20.82
N GLN A 446 31.65 12.48 -21.52
CA GLN A 446 30.90 12.05 -22.72
C GLN A 446 31.83 11.44 -23.78
N ILE A 447 32.98 12.09 -24.00
CA ILE A 447 33.98 11.72 -24.98
C ILE A 447 35.18 11.09 -24.28
N LEU A 448 35.65 9.95 -24.78
CA LEU A 448 36.85 9.25 -24.32
C LEU A 448 37.88 9.12 -25.45
N THR A 449 39.12 9.53 -25.22
CA THR A 449 40.23 9.23 -26.14
C THR A 449 40.85 7.88 -25.75
N ALA A 450 40.72 6.88 -26.62
CA ALA A 450 41.26 5.54 -26.44
C ALA A 450 42.66 5.43 -27.09
N SER A 451 43.66 5.15 -26.26
CA SER A 451 45.08 5.01 -26.68
C SER A 451 45.62 3.59 -26.46
N SER A 452 44.76 2.65 -26.08
CA SER A 452 45.15 1.26 -25.79
C SER A 452 44.18 0.29 -26.45
N ALA A 453 44.70 -0.85 -26.90
CA ALA A 453 43.88 -1.89 -27.49
C ALA A 453 43.08 -2.62 -26.39
N GLY A 454 41.82 -2.93 -26.67
CA GLY A 454 40.92 -3.64 -25.77
C GLY A 454 39.46 -3.25 -26.02
N ASN A 455 38.60 -3.70 -25.13
CA ASN A 455 37.16 -3.51 -25.22
C ASN A 455 36.72 -2.32 -24.37
N TYR A 456 35.93 -1.44 -24.98
CA TYR A 456 35.37 -0.26 -24.35
C TYR A 456 33.84 -0.31 -24.36
N ALA A 457 33.21 0.09 -23.26
CA ALA A 457 31.77 0.31 -23.17
C ALA A 457 31.50 1.47 -22.22
N VAL A 458 30.35 2.14 -22.35
CA VAL A 458 29.94 3.22 -21.46
C VAL A 458 28.60 2.89 -20.80
N VAL A 459 28.51 3.17 -19.51
CA VAL A 459 27.26 3.22 -18.77
C VAL A 459 26.84 4.67 -18.62
N VAL A 460 25.62 5.01 -19.04
CA VAL A 460 25.03 6.33 -18.86
C VAL A 460 23.88 6.28 -17.87
N THR A 461 23.67 7.38 -17.15
CA THR A 461 22.52 7.54 -16.25
C THR A 461 21.54 8.52 -16.88
N TYR A 462 20.26 8.16 -16.93
CA TYR A 462 19.19 9.01 -17.41
C TYR A 462 18.69 9.97 -16.32
N PRO A 463 17.96 11.04 -16.66
CA PRO A 463 17.36 11.95 -15.67
C PRO A 463 16.46 11.27 -14.64
N THR A 464 15.86 10.13 -14.99
CA THR A 464 15.07 9.25 -14.11
C THR A 464 15.90 8.37 -13.18
N LEU A 465 17.24 8.53 -13.17
CA LEU A 465 18.21 7.74 -12.41
C LEU A 465 18.38 6.28 -12.86
N CYS A 466 17.69 5.85 -13.92
CA CYS A 466 17.95 4.56 -14.58
C CYS A 466 19.30 4.58 -15.31
N THR A 467 19.90 3.42 -15.54
CA THR A 467 21.17 3.30 -16.27
C THR A 467 21.04 2.41 -17.51
N ALA A 468 21.84 2.68 -18.54
CA ALA A 468 22.04 1.78 -19.68
C ALA A 468 23.51 1.64 -20.05
N THR A 469 23.85 0.47 -20.59
CA THR A 469 25.18 0.14 -21.12
C THR A 469 25.15 0.19 -22.65
N SER A 470 26.18 0.78 -23.27
CA SER A 470 26.34 0.81 -24.72
C SER A 470 26.73 -0.55 -25.31
N ASN A 471 26.77 -0.63 -26.64
CA ASN A 471 27.54 -1.65 -27.35
C ASN A 471 29.01 -1.64 -26.92
N ILE A 472 29.68 -2.79 -27.10
CA ILE A 472 31.13 -2.91 -26.91
C ILE A 472 31.83 -2.42 -28.18
N ILE A 473 32.79 -1.51 -28.02
CA ILE A 473 33.70 -1.06 -29.07
C ILE A 473 35.06 -1.73 -28.83
N THR A 474 35.50 -2.55 -29.78
CA THR A 474 36.80 -3.24 -29.70
C THR A 474 37.85 -2.43 -30.46
N ILE A 475 38.82 -1.89 -29.72
CA ILE A 475 39.97 -1.19 -30.29
C ILE A 475 41.15 -2.15 -30.36
N ILE A 476 41.83 -2.20 -31.51
CA ILE A 476 42.94 -3.11 -31.76
C ILE A 476 44.26 -2.37 -31.88
N SER A 477 45.36 -3.08 -31.61
CA SER A 477 46.71 -2.52 -31.65
C SER A 477 47.09 -2.06 -33.06
N GLY A 478 47.86 -0.96 -33.17
CA GLY A 478 48.30 -0.36 -34.43
C GLY A 478 49.38 -1.14 -35.18
N VAL A 479 49.24 -2.46 -35.35
CA VAL A 479 50.03 -3.22 -36.33
C VAL A 479 49.43 -3.01 -37.72
N SER A 480 50.25 -3.16 -38.77
CA SER A 480 50.03 -2.66 -40.13
C SER A 480 48.80 -3.18 -40.90
N GLN A 481 47.97 -4.02 -40.29
CA GLN A 481 46.75 -4.57 -40.89
C GLN A 481 45.83 -5.15 -39.81
N PHE A 482 44.53 -4.89 -39.88
CA PHE A 482 43.54 -5.52 -39.01
C PHE A 482 42.66 -6.54 -39.72
N TYR A 483 42.01 -7.42 -38.95
CA TYR A 483 41.07 -8.40 -39.50
C TYR A 483 39.63 -7.90 -39.34
N CYS A 484 38.86 -7.86 -40.43
CA CYS A 484 37.40 -7.71 -40.40
C CYS A 484 36.71 -9.08 -40.61
N THR A 485 35.44 -9.16 -40.26
CA THR A 485 34.58 -10.32 -40.52
C THR A 485 33.65 -10.02 -41.69
N ILE A 486 33.24 -11.06 -42.40
CA ILE A 486 32.18 -11.00 -43.40
C ILE A 486 31.03 -11.80 -42.82
N ASP A 487 29.85 -11.21 -42.77
CA ASP A 487 28.61 -11.85 -42.34
C ASP A 487 27.64 -11.95 -43.53
N SER A 488 26.69 -12.89 -43.49
CA SER A 488 25.56 -12.90 -44.43
C SER A 488 24.37 -12.15 -43.84
N VAL A 489 23.69 -11.34 -44.66
CA VAL A 489 22.41 -10.74 -44.30
C VAL A 489 21.32 -11.78 -44.58
N GLY A 490 20.96 -12.56 -43.56
CA GLY A 490 20.08 -13.73 -43.68
C GLY A 490 20.87 -15.04 -43.69
N ASP A 491 20.25 -16.12 -44.19
CA ASP A 491 20.89 -17.42 -44.28
C ASP A 491 21.97 -17.42 -45.36
N GLY A 492 23.19 -17.87 -45.01
CA GLY A 492 24.39 -17.85 -45.88
C GLY A 492 24.39 -18.88 -47.01
N SER A 493 23.21 -19.25 -47.51
CA SER A 493 23.00 -20.29 -48.52
C SER A 493 22.29 -19.73 -49.76
N LEU A 494 22.67 -20.24 -50.93
CA LEU A 494 22.04 -19.90 -52.21
C LEU A 494 20.62 -20.45 -52.36
N CYS A 495 20.12 -21.23 -51.41
CA CYS A 495 18.77 -21.83 -51.46
C CYS A 495 17.63 -20.83 -51.17
N LEU A 496 17.89 -19.53 -51.27
CA LEU A 496 16.88 -18.46 -51.18
C LEU A 496 16.04 -18.37 -52.48
N PRO A 497 14.81 -17.80 -52.43
CA PRO A 497 13.92 -17.70 -53.60
C PRO A 497 14.51 -16.93 -54.80
N ASN A 498 15.53 -16.11 -54.57
CA ASN A 498 16.24 -15.31 -55.55
C ASN A 498 17.61 -15.88 -55.96
N GLY A 499 18.09 -16.94 -55.31
CA GLY A 499 19.40 -17.54 -55.62
C GLY A 499 20.60 -16.65 -55.29
N GLU A 500 20.47 -15.67 -54.39
CA GLU A 500 21.53 -14.73 -54.02
C GLU A 500 21.74 -14.69 -52.51
N VAL A 501 23.00 -14.68 -52.07
CA VAL A 501 23.41 -14.38 -50.69
C VAL A 501 23.91 -12.95 -50.64
N VAL A 502 23.42 -12.16 -49.68
CA VAL A 502 23.95 -10.81 -49.41
C VAL A 502 25.05 -10.92 -48.37
N LEU A 503 26.27 -10.54 -48.72
CA LEU A 503 27.42 -10.47 -47.81
C LEU A 503 27.60 -9.04 -47.30
N ASP A 504 27.82 -8.87 -46.01
CA ASP A 504 28.09 -7.58 -45.34
C ASP A 504 29.48 -7.61 -44.71
N ALA A 505 30.33 -6.66 -45.10
CA ALA A 505 31.66 -6.51 -44.52
C ALA A 505 31.67 -5.76 -43.19
N GLY A 506 30.55 -5.17 -42.75
CA GLY A 506 30.49 -4.22 -41.64
C GLY A 506 30.78 -2.78 -42.06
N SER A 507 30.58 -1.80 -41.16
CA SER A 507 30.67 -0.38 -41.51
C SER A 507 32.11 0.16 -41.51
N TYR A 508 32.65 0.40 -42.69
CA TYR A 508 33.97 0.98 -42.97
C TYR A 508 33.89 2.17 -43.95
N ALA A 509 34.98 2.93 -44.08
CA ALA A 509 35.04 4.10 -44.96
C ALA A 509 35.20 3.71 -46.44
N THR A 510 35.90 2.61 -46.74
CA THR A 510 36.04 2.06 -48.11
C THR A 510 36.08 0.53 -48.10
N TYR A 511 35.75 -0.08 -49.25
CA TYR A 511 35.67 -1.53 -49.47
C TYR A 511 36.29 -1.93 -50.80
N SER A 512 36.87 -3.13 -50.86
CA SER A 512 37.37 -3.79 -52.07
C SER A 512 37.17 -5.29 -51.94
N TRP A 513 36.12 -5.82 -52.54
CA TRP A 513 35.77 -7.24 -52.53
C TRP A 513 36.59 -8.05 -53.55
N SER A 514 36.72 -9.36 -53.33
CA SER A 514 37.36 -10.30 -54.28
C SER A 514 36.64 -10.37 -55.62
N THR A 515 35.37 -9.96 -55.66
CA THR A 515 34.53 -9.85 -56.85
C THR A 515 34.78 -8.55 -57.63
N GLY A 516 35.38 -7.52 -57.01
CA GLY A 516 35.71 -6.21 -57.61
C GLY A 516 34.85 -5.03 -57.12
N GLU A 517 33.82 -5.30 -56.34
CA GLU A 517 32.83 -4.36 -55.83
C GLU A 517 33.40 -3.53 -54.66
N THR A 518 32.78 -2.37 -54.41
CA THR A 518 33.29 -1.36 -53.45
C THR A 518 32.23 -0.88 -52.45
N THR A 519 31.09 -1.58 -52.37
CA THR A 519 30.00 -1.29 -51.44
C THR A 519 30.16 -2.06 -50.14
N GLN A 520 29.49 -1.59 -49.07
CA GLN A 520 29.45 -2.29 -47.78
C GLN A 520 28.90 -3.70 -47.91
N GLN A 521 27.81 -3.83 -48.68
CA GLN A 521 27.14 -5.09 -48.94
C GLN A 521 27.27 -5.44 -50.42
N ILE A 522 27.40 -6.73 -50.73
CA ILE A 522 27.37 -7.28 -52.09
C ILE A 522 26.38 -8.44 -52.14
N SER A 523 25.72 -8.63 -53.29
CA SER A 523 24.93 -9.83 -53.57
C SER A 523 25.77 -10.79 -54.41
N VAL A 524 25.79 -12.07 -54.05
CA VAL A 524 26.52 -13.12 -54.79
C VAL A 524 25.60 -14.31 -55.06
N ASP A 525 25.68 -14.86 -56.27
CA ASP A 525 24.77 -15.89 -56.81
C ASP A 525 25.48 -17.22 -57.14
N SER A 526 26.76 -17.32 -56.75
CA SER A 526 27.63 -18.45 -57.10
C SER A 526 28.31 -19.04 -55.87
N GLU A 527 28.56 -20.34 -55.92
CA GLU A 527 29.36 -21.01 -54.91
C GLU A 527 30.79 -20.50 -54.97
N GLY A 528 31.37 -20.20 -53.81
CA GLY A 528 32.68 -19.60 -53.78
C GLY A 528 33.12 -19.12 -52.40
N SER A 529 34.35 -18.62 -52.38
CA SER A 529 35.00 -18.08 -51.20
C SER A 529 35.26 -16.58 -51.41
N TYR A 530 34.66 -15.74 -50.56
CA TYR A 530 34.64 -14.29 -50.72
C TYR A 530 35.48 -13.59 -49.65
N SER A 531 36.32 -12.64 -50.05
CA SER A 531 37.17 -11.85 -49.16
C SER A 531 37.02 -10.36 -49.44
N VAL A 532 37.29 -9.50 -48.46
CA VAL A 532 37.19 -8.03 -48.61
C VAL A 532 38.37 -7.32 -47.93
N ASN A 533 38.90 -6.29 -48.58
CA ASN A 533 39.80 -5.32 -47.96
C ASN A 533 39.03 -4.05 -47.63
N VAL A 534 39.24 -3.48 -46.45
CA VAL A 534 38.51 -2.30 -45.96
C VAL A 534 39.47 -1.23 -45.45
N THR A 535 39.02 0.03 -45.46
CA THR A 535 39.70 1.11 -44.72
C THR A 535 38.75 1.69 -43.69
N ASP A 536 39.17 1.80 -42.42
CA ASP A 536 38.34 2.44 -41.39
C ASP A 536 38.33 3.97 -41.51
N ALA A 537 37.49 4.64 -40.72
CA ALA A 537 37.35 6.10 -40.76
C ALA A 537 38.61 6.87 -40.30
N ASN A 538 39.56 6.22 -39.63
CA ASN A 538 40.87 6.80 -39.28
C ASN A 538 41.96 6.51 -40.34
N GLY A 539 41.61 5.84 -41.45
CA GLY A 539 42.52 5.54 -42.55
C GLY A 539 43.33 4.25 -42.39
N CYS A 540 43.02 3.42 -41.37
CA CYS A 540 43.70 2.15 -41.17
C CYS A 540 43.20 1.08 -42.15
N GLN A 541 44.12 0.29 -42.71
CA GLN A 541 43.81 -0.79 -43.65
C GLN A 541 43.46 -2.10 -42.92
N GLY A 542 42.41 -2.78 -43.36
CA GLY A 542 41.95 -4.07 -42.85
C GLY A 542 41.66 -5.08 -43.96
N VAL A 543 41.63 -6.36 -43.61
CA VAL A 543 41.34 -7.49 -44.51
C VAL A 543 40.44 -8.48 -43.83
N SER A 544 39.56 -9.14 -44.58
CA SER A 544 38.79 -10.25 -44.05
C SER A 544 39.71 -11.35 -43.55
N GLY A 545 39.38 -11.99 -42.43
CA GLY A 545 40.09 -13.16 -41.90
C GLY A 545 39.97 -14.39 -42.82
N THR A 546 39.29 -15.43 -42.35
CA THR A 546 38.89 -16.55 -43.22
C THR A 546 37.85 -16.04 -44.23
N PRO A 547 37.98 -16.33 -45.54
CA PRO A 547 36.98 -15.88 -46.50
C PRO A 547 35.64 -16.58 -46.26
N PHE A 548 34.54 -15.87 -46.52
CA PHE A 548 33.19 -16.38 -46.35
C PHE A 548 32.87 -17.39 -47.45
N VAL A 549 32.35 -18.57 -47.10
CA VAL A 549 32.04 -19.64 -48.07
C VAL A 549 30.54 -19.67 -48.32
N VAL A 550 30.14 -19.42 -49.56
CA VAL A 550 28.76 -19.56 -50.02
C VAL A 550 28.56 -20.97 -50.58
N SER A 551 27.50 -21.65 -50.13
CA SER A 551 27.15 -23.03 -50.52
C SER A 551 25.67 -23.14 -50.90
N ASN A 552 25.30 -24.24 -51.57
CA ASN A 552 23.94 -24.51 -52.08
C ASN A 552 23.18 -25.59 -51.28
N ILE A 553 23.47 -25.73 -49.98
CA ILE A 553 22.82 -26.73 -49.12
C ILE A 553 21.84 -26.07 -48.14
N VAL A 554 20.83 -26.83 -47.69
CA VAL A 554 19.91 -26.43 -46.61
C VAL A 554 20.25 -27.15 -45.29
N ASN A 555 19.98 -26.50 -44.16
CA ASN A 555 20.29 -27.07 -42.84
C ASN A 555 19.09 -27.89 -42.31
N THR A 556 19.19 -29.23 -42.34
CA THR A 556 18.15 -30.09 -41.78
C THR A 556 18.16 -30.01 -40.26
N SER A 557 17.04 -29.57 -39.65
CA SER A 557 16.93 -29.43 -38.20
C SER A 557 17.01 -30.77 -37.45
N VAL A 558 17.53 -30.76 -36.23
CA VAL A 558 17.60 -31.94 -35.37
C VAL A 558 16.21 -32.55 -35.09
N ILE A 559 16.17 -33.87 -34.98
CA ILE A 559 14.93 -34.62 -34.70
C ILE A 559 14.56 -34.48 -33.21
N SER A 560 13.30 -34.17 -32.95
CA SER A 560 12.67 -34.12 -31.63
C SER A 560 11.65 -35.25 -31.46
N GLY A 561 11.58 -35.83 -30.26
CA GLY A 561 10.61 -36.86 -29.87
C GLY A 561 11.10 -37.74 -28.72
N PRO A 562 10.27 -38.68 -28.22
CA PRO A 562 10.62 -39.51 -27.08
C PRO A 562 11.70 -40.53 -27.44
N ILE A 563 12.78 -40.58 -26.64
CA ILE A 563 13.88 -41.55 -26.80
C ILE A 563 13.59 -42.90 -26.13
N ASN A 564 12.58 -42.98 -25.26
CA ASN A 564 12.16 -44.21 -24.59
C ASN A 564 10.62 -44.46 -24.68
N PRO A 565 10.04 -44.60 -25.88
CA PRO A 565 8.61 -44.86 -26.04
C PRO A 565 8.25 -46.28 -25.60
N THR A 566 6.98 -46.51 -25.23
CA THR A 566 6.48 -47.84 -24.86
C THR A 566 6.02 -48.62 -26.10
N GLN A 567 6.26 -49.92 -26.11
CA GLN A 567 5.79 -50.83 -27.16
C GLN A 567 4.26 -50.79 -27.28
N PHE A 568 3.75 -50.92 -28.51
CA PHE A 568 2.33 -50.82 -28.86
C PHE A 568 1.68 -49.45 -28.63
N ASN A 569 2.50 -48.42 -28.40
CA ASN A 569 2.04 -47.04 -28.41
C ASN A 569 2.60 -46.29 -29.63
N THR A 570 1.86 -45.27 -30.04
CA THR A 570 2.31 -44.30 -31.04
C THR A 570 3.13 -43.22 -30.38
N ALA A 571 4.27 -42.86 -30.98
CA ALA A 571 5.08 -41.72 -30.60
C ALA A 571 5.27 -40.79 -31.81
N THR A 572 5.12 -39.49 -31.58
CA THR A 572 5.34 -38.46 -32.60
C THR A 572 6.79 -38.00 -32.57
N TYR A 573 7.40 -37.91 -33.76
CA TYR A 573 8.70 -37.30 -33.98
C TYR A 573 8.57 -36.15 -34.97
N SER A 574 9.40 -35.13 -34.82
CA SER A 574 9.33 -33.94 -35.67
C SER A 574 10.68 -33.25 -35.78
N VAL A 575 10.88 -32.57 -36.90
CA VAL A 575 11.91 -31.52 -37.06
C VAL A 575 11.23 -30.15 -37.12
N VAL A 576 11.98 -29.09 -36.89
CA VAL A 576 11.47 -27.72 -37.05
C VAL A 576 11.05 -27.54 -38.52
N PRO A 577 9.78 -27.17 -38.79
CA PRO A 577 9.30 -27.03 -40.16
C PRO A 577 9.92 -25.81 -40.85
N SER A 578 10.40 -26.04 -42.06
CA SER A 578 10.70 -25.00 -43.05
C SER A 578 9.53 -24.92 -44.03
N SER A 579 9.08 -23.72 -44.33
CA SER A 579 7.86 -23.51 -45.12
C SER A 579 7.99 -24.09 -46.54
N GLY A 580 7.21 -25.13 -46.83
CA GLY A 580 7.14 -25.78 -48.14
C GLY A 580 8.21 -26.85 -48.39
N SER A 581 9.14 -27.06 -47.46
CA SER A 581 10.08 -28.18 -47.52
C SER A 581 9.37 -29.52 -47.40
N THR A 582 9.97 -30.54 -48.00
CA THR A 582 9.60 -31.95 -47.86
C THR A 582 10.68 -32.69 -47.07
N TYR A 583 10.27 -33.75 -46.37
CA TYR A 583 11.15 -34.49 -45.47
C TYR A 583 11.08 -35.99 -45.75
N ASP A 584 12.22 -36.59 -46.05
CA ASP A 584 12.33 -38.02 -46.31
C ASP A 584 12.80 -38.76 -45.06
N TRP A 585 11.89 -39.51 -44.43
CA TRP A 585 12.15 -40.22 -43.18
C TRP A 585 12.48 -41.69 -43.42
N THR A 586 13.63 -42.15 -42.93
CA THR A 586 14.05 -43.55 -42.98
C THR A 586 13.96 -44.20 -41.59
N LEU A 587 13.14 -45.24 -41.44
CA LEU A 587 12.99 -46.04 -40.21
C LEU A 587 13.20 -47.53 -40.47
N VAL A 588 13.86 -48.21 -39.53
CA VAL A 588 13.96 -49.67 -39.47
C VAL A 588 13.13 -50.20 -38.28
N GLY A 589 12.08 -50.99 -38.52
CA GLY A 589 11.40 -51.79 -37.48
C GLY A 589 10.04 -51.30 -36.94
N GLY A 590 9.48 -50.18 -37.45
CA GLY A 590 8.15 -49.69 -37.07
C GLY A 590 7.27 -49.34 -38.29
N THR A 591 6.00 -49.00 -38.05
CA THR A 591 5.12 -48.45 -39.10
C THR A 591 5.04 -46.93 -38.95
N VAL A 592 5.37 -46.20 -40.01
CA VAL A 592 5.39 -44.73 -40.05
C VAL A 592 4.14 -44.20 -40.77
N SER A 593 3.51 -43.16 -40.21
CA SER A 593 2.53 -42.32 -40.90
C SER A 593 3.00 -40.86 -40.89
N GLY A 594 2.81 -40.14 -42.01
CA GLY A 594 3.24 -38.74 -42.16
C GLY A 594 4.49 -38.49 -43.01
N GLN A 595 4.91 -39.46 -43.82
CA GLN A 595 6.05 -39.32 -44.75
C GLN A 595 5.91 -38.08 -45.65
N GLY A 596 7.04 -37.43 -45.96
CA GLY A 596 7.07 -36.19 -46.73
C GLY A 596 6.77 -34.92 -45.93
N THR A 597 6.46 -35.03 -44.63
CA THR A 597 6.13 -33.88 -43.77
C THR A 597 7.14 -33.72 -42.63
N ASN A 598 7.17 -32.55 -41.98
CA ASN A 598 8.11 -32.27 -40.89
C ASN A 598 7.80 -33.04 -39.59
N SER A 599 6.73 -33.83 -39.55
CA SER A 599 6.33 -34.62 -38.39
C SER A 599 5.77 -35.98 -38.80
N ILE A 600 6.22 -37.02 -38.11
CA ILE A 600 5.77 -38.39 -38.32
C ILE A 600 5.26 -38.99 -37.02
N ASP A 601 4.25 -39.84 -37.15
CA ASP A 601 3.81 -40.73 -36.07
C ASP A 601 4.37 -42.13 -36.33
N VAL A 602 5.02 -42.69 -35.30
CA VAL A 602 5.63 -44.02 -35.36
C VAL A 602 4.93 -44.92 -34.35
N PHE A 603 4.32 -46.00 -34.85
CA PHE A 603 3.79 -47.06 -34.01
C PHE A 603 4.84 -48.16 -33.79
N TRP A 604 5.25 -48.34 -32.53
CA TRP A 604 6.36 -49.22 -32.15
C TRP A 604 5.87 -50.65 -31.87
N ASN A 605 5.95 -51.52 -32.88
CA ASN A 605 5.52 -52.92 -32.79
C ASN A 605 6.47 -53.81 -31.97
N TYR A 606 7.75 -53.44 -31.87
CA TYR A 606 8.80 -54.25 -31.25
C TYR A 606 9.56 -53.42 -30.21
N SER A 607 9.96 -54.06 -29.10
CA SER A 607 10.87 -53.48 -28.11
C SER A 607 12.34 -53.61 -28.55
N GLY A 608 13.20 -52.68 -28.12
CA GLY A 608 14.64 -52.69 -28.47
C GLY A 608 15.15 -51.34 -28.95
N ILE A 609 16.39 -51.31 -29.46
CA ILE A 609 17.05 -50.09 -29.92
C ILE A 609 16.93 -49.96 -31.44
N PHE A 610 16.43 -48.81 -31.90
CA PHE A 610 16.25 -48.50 -33.32
C PHE A 610 16.89 -47.15 -33.66
N SER A 611 17.41 -47.02 -34.88
CA SER A 611 17.88 -45.76 -35.46
C SER A 611 16.91 -45.27 -36.53
N PHE A 612 16.67 -43.97 -36.58
CA PHE A 612 15.91 -43.36 -37.67
C PHE A 612 16.52 -42.02 -38.06
N SER A 613 16.38 -41.66 -39.33
CA SER A 613 16.98 -40.47 -39.91
C SER A 613 16.00 -39.70 -40.79
N THR A 614 16.25 -38.41 -40.99
CA THR A 614 15.53 -37.61 -41.99
C THR A 614 16.47 -36.70 -42.76
N ILE A 615 16.12 -36.42 -44.01
CA ILE A 615 16.75 -35.42 -44.87
C ILE A 615 15.67 -34.41 -45.25
N GLU A 616 16.01 -33.11 -45.21
CA GLU A 616 15.15 -32.04 -45.71
C GLU A 616 15.48 -31.73 -47.18
N THR A 617 14.43 -31.60 -48.00
CA THR A 617 14.51 -31.03 -49.34
C THR A 617 13.61 -29.81 -49.41
N ASP A 618 14.16 -28.64 -49.67
CA ASP A 618 13.37 -27.41 -49.70
C ASP A 618 12.50 -27.27 -50.97
N VAL A 619 11.73 -26.17 -51.04
CA VAL A 619 10.88 -25.84 -52.20
C VAL A 619 11.67 -25.64 -53.50
N ASN A 620 12.98 -25.39 -53.42
CA ASN A 620 13.86 -25.12 -54.54
C ASN A 620 14.63 -26.38 -54.98
N GLY A 621 14.48 -27.50 -54.28
CA GLY A 621 15.12 -28.77 -54.57
C GLY A 621 16.53 -28.92 -53.98
N CYS A 622 16.93 -28.04 -53.06
CA CYS A 622 18.18 -28.21 -52.30
C CYS A 622 18.01 -29.34 -51.27
N GLU A 623 18.93 -30.31 -51.27
CA GLU A 623 18.98 -31.37 -50.25
C GLU A 623 19.92 -30.96 -49.10
N GLY A 624 19.47 -31.16 -47.87
CA GLY A 624 20.28 -30.97 -46.67
C GLY A 624 21.08 -32.22 -46.27
N GLU A 625 21.75 -32.14 -45.12
CA GLU A 625 22.44 -33.31 -44.54
C GLU A 625 21.49 -34.19 -43.72
N ALA A 626 21.75 -35.50 -43.73
CA ALA A 626 20.95 -36.47 -42.96
C ALA A 626 21.18 -36.32 -41.44
N VAL A 627 20.11 -36.08 -40.70
CA VAL A 627 20.10 -36.10 -39.22
C VAL A 627 19.56 -37.44 -38.72
N SER A 628 20.11 -37.97 -37.63
CA SER A 628 19.75 -39.29 -37.08
C SER A 628 19.46 -39.25 -35.57
N LEU A 629 18.52 -40.06 -35.09
CA LEU A 629 18.20 -40.25 -33.68
C LEU A 629 18.10 -41.75 -33.31
N MET A 630 18.58 -42.10 -32.12
CA MET A 630 18.51 -43.44 -31.54
C MET A 630 17.39 -43.51 -30.49
N VAL A 631 16.55 -44.56 -30.55
CA VAL A 631 15.37 -44.75 -29.69
C VAL A 631 15.39 -46.13 -29.07
N ASN A 632 15.12 -46.22 -27.76
CA ASN A 632 15.05 -47.47 -27.01
C ASN A 632 13.61 -47.76 -26.55
N VAL A 633 12.90 -48.64 -27.25
CA VAL A 633 11.47 -48.93 -26.99
C VAL A 633 11.32 -49.87 -25.78
N ILE A 634 10.58 -49.43 -24.76
CA ILE A 634 10.31 -50.15 -23.51
C ILE A 634 9.12 -51.11 -23.68
N VAL A 635 9.19 -52.32 -23.11
CA VAL A 635 8.10 -53.32 -23.15
C VAL A 635 6.86 -52.84 -22.35
N ASN A 636 5.66 -52.99 -22.92
CA ASN A 636 4.39 -52.69 -22.25
C ASN A 636 3.89 -53.90 -21.44
N SER A 637 3.77 -53.78 -20.11
CA SER A 637 3.19 -54.82 -19.25
C SER A 637 1.65 -54.70 -19.27
N VAL A 638 0.96 -55.76 -19.71
CA VAL A 638 -0.51 -55.79 -19.77
C VAL A 638 -1.09 -55.97 -18.35
N GLU A 639 -1.93 -55.04 -17.87
CA GLU A 639 -2.82 -55.27 -16.73
C GLU A 639 -4.01 -56.14 -17.15
N GLU A 640 -4.34 -57.16 -16.37
CA GLU A 640 -5.47 -58.05 -16.60
C GLU A 640 -6.73 -57.50 -15.91
N ASP A 641 -7.76 -57.27 -16.73
CA ASP A 641 -9.13 -56.89 -16.38
C ASP A 641 -9.77 -57.95 -15.47
N ILE A 642 -10.14 -57.59 -14.23
CA ILE A 642 -10.98 -58.46 -13.38
C ILE A 642 -12.34 -57.78 -13.19
N GLY A 643 -13.19 -57.93 -14.20
CA GLY A 643 -14.62 -57.79 -14.07
C GLY A 643 -15.24 -58.90 -13.21
N ALA A 644 -16.19 -58.49 -12.37
CA ALA A 644 -17.41 -59.22 -12.03
C ALA A 644 -17.27 -60.66 -11.50
N ASN A 645 -16.89 -60.81 -10.23
CA ASN A 645 -17.43 -61.85 -9.36
C ASN A 645 -17.36 -61.34 -7.91
N ASN A 646 -18.50 -61.22 -7.22
CA ASN A 646 -18.59 -60.83 -5.80
C ASN A 646 -17.99 -61.92 -4.90
N LYS A 647 -16.68 -62.12 -4.96
CA LYS A 647 -15.94 -63.07 -4.12
C LYS A 647 -15.01 -62.26 -3.24
N GLU A 648 -15.09 -62.47 -1.93
CA GLU A 648 -14.26 -61.78 -0.96
C GLU A 648 -12.93 -62.53 -0.81
N LEU A 649 -11.81 -61.82 -0.96
CA LEU A 649 -10.49 -62.41 -0.80
C LEU A 649 -10.24 -62.71 0.68
N LEU A 650 -10.09 -63.99 1.03
CA LEU A 650 -9.82 -64.40 2.41
C LEU A 650 -8.34 -64.30 2.75
N LYS A 651 -7.47 -64.84 1.87
CA LYS A 651 -6.03 -64.88 2.13
C LYS A 651 -5.19 -65.07 0.87
N VAL A 652 -3.93 -64.68 0.98
CA VAL A 652 -2.90 -64.87 -0.05
C VAL A 652 -1.76 -65.66 0.55
N THR A 653 -1.38 -66.75 -0.11
CA THR A 653 -0.26 -67.59 0.32
C THR A 653 0.78 -67.73 -0.78
N ASP A 654 2.01 -68.02 -0.39
CA ASP A 654 3.03 -68.49 -1.32
C ASP A 654 2.74 -69.93 -1.81
N ILE A 655 3.65 -70.46 -2.63
CA ILE A 655 3.54 -71.83 -3.16
C ILE A 655 3.68 -72.93 -2.09
N LEU A 656 4.17 -72.60 -0.90
CA LEU A 656 4.32 -73.51 0.24
C LEU A 656 3.11 -73.43 1.18
N GLY A 657 2.19 -72.48 0.95
CA GLY A 657 0.96 -72.29 1.72
C GLY A 657 1.12 -71.34 2.91
N GLU A 658 2.23 -70.61 3.02
CA GLU A 658 2.43 -69.60 4.05
C GLU A 658 1.82 -68.25 3.62
N GLU A 659 1.10 -67.59 4.52
CA GLU A 659 0.56 -66.26 4.24
C GLU A 659 1.68 -65.24 4.10
N THR A 660 1.61 -64.43 3.04
CA THR A 660 2.64 -63.44 2.73
C THR A 660 2.05 -62.09 2.37
N SER A 661 2.72 -61.04 2.82
CA SER A 661 2.44 -59.64 2.45
C SER A 661 3.25 -59.17 1.24
N ILE A 662 4.25 -59.94 0.79
CA ILE A 662 5.10 -59.63 -0.35
C ILE A 662 4.38 -60.11 -1.62
N ARG A 663 4.07 -59.17 -2.52
CA ARG A 663 3.18 -59.42 -3.68
C ARG A 663 3.86 -59.40 -5.04
N SER A 664 5.17 -59.12 -5.13
CA SER A 664 5.89 -59.00 -6.40
C SER A 664 6.93 -60.10 -6.65
N ASN A 665 7.09 -60.44 -7.93
CA ASN A 665 8.07 -61.36 -8.52
C ASN A 665 8.06 -62.82 -8.02
N ILE A 666 6.96 -63.28 -7.43
CA ILE A 666 6.75 -64.68 -7.02
C ILE A 666 5.32 -65.18 -7.32
N PRO A 667 5.11 -66.49 -7.57
CA PRO A 667 3.78 -67.06 -7.73
C PRO A 667 3.05 -67.19 -6.41
N LEU A 668 1.83 -66.66 -6.35
CA LEU A 668 0.98 -66.63 -5.18
C LEU A 668 -0.36 -67.29 -5.47
N PHE A 669 -0.97 -67.84 -4.42
CA PHE A 669 -2.33 -68.37 -4.45
C PHE A 669 -3.27 -67.46 -3.67
N TYR A 670 -4.32 -67.00 -4.34
CA TYR A 670 -5.38 -66.16 -3.80
C TYR A 670 -6.58 -67.05 -3.50
N MET A 671 -7.00 -67.11 -2.25
CA MET A 671 -8.11 -67.95 -1.80
C MET A 671 -9.30 -67.07 -1.42
N TYR A 672 -10.46 -67.37 -1.99
CA TYR A 672 -11.69 -66.60 -1.82
C TYR A 672 -12.70 -67.30 -0.93
N ASP A 673 -13.66 -66.54 -0.41
CA ASP A 673 -14.73 -66.98 0.48
C ASP A 673 -15.63 -68.08 -0.08
N ASP A 674 -15.81 -68.11 -1.40
CA ASP A 674 -16.56 -69.14 -2.11
C ASP A 674 -15.77 -70.44 -2.36
N GLY A 675 -14.52 -70.51 -1.90
CA GLY A 675 -13.63 -71.66 -2.06
C GLY A 675 -12.81 -71.68 -3.36
N THR A 676 -12.91 -70.64 -4.19
CA THR A 676 -12.07 -70.50 -5.39
C THR A 676 -10.62 -70.23 -5.01
N ILE A 677 -9.68 -70.86 -5.72
CA ILE A 677 -8.23 -70.60 -5.59
C ILE A 677 -7.68 -70.18 -6.96
N GLU A 678 -7.07 -69.00 -7.01
CA GLU A 678 -6.44 -68.45 -8.21
C GLU A 678 -4.92 -68.38 -8.03
N LYS A 679 -4.15 -68.76 -9.07
CA LYS A 679 -2.69 -68.61 -9.09
C LYS A 679 -2.31 -67.36 -9.87
N LYS A 680 -1.63 -66.40 -9.25
CA LYS A 680 -1.19 -65.13 -9.88
C LYS A 680 0.30 -64.88 -9.63
N ILE A 681 0.96 -64.19 -10.56
CA ILE A 681 2.31 -63.64 -10.39
C ILE A 681 2.21 -62.15 -10.73
N LEU A 682 2.47 -61.28 -9.76
CA LEU A 682 2.64 -59.85 -10.02
C LEU A 682 4.11 -59.63 -10.35
N ILE A 683 4.42 -59.08 -11.52
CA ILE A 683 5.80 -58.76 -11.90
C ILE A 683 5.93 -57.24 -11.81
N GLU A 684 6.82 -56.76 -10.92
CA GLU A 684 7.21 -55.34 -10.83
C GLU A 684 8.39 -55.06 -11.75
#